data_AF-A0A1M3HHE6-F1
#
_entry.id   AF-A0A1M3HHE6-F1
#
_cell.length_a   1.000
_cell.length_b   1.000
_cell.length_c   1.000
_cell.angle_alpha   90.00
_cell.angle_beta   90.00
_cell.angle_gamma   90.00
#
_symmetry.space_group_name_H-M   'P 1'
#
loop_
_entity.id
_entity.type
_entity.pdbx_description
1 polymer ?
#
loop_
_entity_poly.entity_id
_entity_poly.type
_entity_poly.pdbx_seq_one_letter_code
_entity_poly.pdbx_strand_id
1 'polypeptide(L)'
;MAGKGIAVIVTYGVDGNRRLVLQQHLVFPGLRKLPNDTRGSYTLKLAERMADSIRVDGEPIIERPDVFYIRGLLRIVSGTQTPLVVERTIFPSVDKRAYVEDYVLTNRGLRPLHLRLPVVSKDSVTDGAKEVQGPFIVTRRTYDGGDFVLQPGNSISFSYVLSVRRASEDAYAFSAGYELKRRERMVNNIFGALVLKTPNDTIDRLFNFAKLRAAESIYDTKAGLMHGPGGGQYYAAIWANDQAEYASPFFPFLGNDAGNEAAENTFRLFASYMNDAYRPIPSSIVAEGDSVWDGAGDRGDQAMIAYGAARFGLAYGDTIEARKLWPLIDWCLEYLRRKQNSEGVIASDADELEGRFPAGKINLSTNVLAYGGWLYASRLAASLGDGVTSSRLAEEAKRLRGNIGRYFGVRVSGFDTYRYYDGNWVLRSWICLPLVMGIFDRAPQTIKALLSPFLWTKNGILTQAGDTTFWDRATLYAFRGLFYAGATDTCNRYFSYYSRTRLLGEHVPYPVEAWPEGDQRHLSAESALYCRVVTEGLFGIDPMGLGKFSLIPRLPSGWKSMSLEHMAAFGGDWSIAVKERHVRVWKNGRLVKDVQWDGDRPIIIGADAEDEGVQFGSSDTALTKAFEWAKAQALRYKGRPGDPAGPWYESALPPRDAFCMRDVSHQAVGGAILGLDAENRNMLRLFAKNISASKDWCSYWEMNKHGVPAPEDYRSDKEFWYNLDANFDVLSAMWRLGVWTGDSSYYDDPVSRNFLEKSVGPYIGRWVLQPDSLLTRPAHPNAPVPFNEQDAFDRCRGLPSYSEGIPNIKVGVDLVAALYRGLMTYSDVLRHRGRKGEADVYARRAGQYRVHLEKDWWSDSADRYWTWYSNEGHFGMGEGETFLLWFDVLHDTARARRTIDHLASVKWNMENTSYLPYLFYREGYWDTARHTILYLADPATDRREYPEVSFGVVQGVVMGLMGVEVIPGTRIVSTLHRQRGAGESWLKDLPVLGTILTVRHTGGMRSMAANTGKRKIVWRAEFAGAFAKASVGGKTVALQQKKDKWGHVISYVDVPLGPGEKVEASTTQAWVGLVSGASPNSSANAFVRSSFITGN
;
A
#
# COMPACT_ATOMS: atom_id res chain seq x y z
N MET A 1 10.99 25.89 6.60
CA MET A 1 11.68 24.58 6.73
C MET A 1 11.05 23.84 7.89
N ALA A 2 10.83 22.54 7.76
CA ALA A 2 10.24 21.74 8.83
C ALA A 2 10.82 20.32 8.86
N GLY A 3 10.74 19.70 10.03
CA GLY A 3 10.87 18.26 10.26
C GLY A 3 9.69 17.78 11.11
N LYS A 4 9.59 16.47 11.36
CA LYS A 4 8.40 15.89 11.97
C LYS A 4 8.06 16.48 13.35
N GLY A 5 9.07 16.86 14.14
CA GLY A 5 8.88 17.46 15.47
C GLY A 5 8.90 19.00 15.51
N ILE A 6 9.33 19.68 14.45
CA ILE A 6 9.61 21.12 14.51
C ILE A 6 9.41 21.81 13.16
N ALA A 7 8.83 23.01 13.18
CA ALA A 7 8.84 23.93 12.06
C ALA A 7 9.67 25.18 12.40
N VAL A 8 10.44 25.66 11.42
CA VAL A 8 11.36 26.78 11.56
C VAL A 8 11.05 27.80 10.48
N ILE A 9 10.60 28.97 10.92
CA ILE A 9 10.45 30.17 10.10
C ILE A 9 11.70 31.01 10.33
N VAL A 10 12.44 31.29 9.25
CA VAL A 10 13.66 32.10 9.29
C VAL A 10 13.45 33.35 8.46
N THR A 11 13.46 34.51 9.10
CA THR A 11 13.56 35.81 8.42
C THR A 11 15.03 36.15 8.30
N TYR A 12 15.53 36.32 7.08
CA TYR A 12 16.94 36.58 6.81
C TYR A 12 17.10 37.70 5.77
N GLY A 13 18.24 38.39 5.80
CA GLY A 13 18.57 39.42 4.84
C GLY A 13 19.75 40.27 5.29
N VAL A 14 19.84 41.49 4.77
CA VAL A 14 20.86 42.47 5.15
C VAL A 14 20.21 43.79 5.51
N ASP A 15 20.76 44.51 6.49
CA ASP A 15 20.32 45.87 6.84
C ASP A 15 20.96 46.92 5.93
N GLY A 16 20.64 48.21 6.15
CA GLY A 16 21.22 49.32 5.38
C GLY A 16 22.75 49.47 5.48
N ASN A 17 23.38 48.81 6.47
CA ASN A 17 24.84 48.75 6.65
C ASN A 17 25.46 47.42 6.17
N ARG A 18 24.69 46.62 5.41
CA ARG A 18 25.05 45.26 4.96
C ARG A 18 25.29 44.25 6.08
N ARG A 19 24.80 44.51 7.30
CA ARG A 19 24.91 43.55 8.42
C ARG A 19 23.83 42.49 8.29
N LEU A 20 24.13 41.27 8.73
CA LEU A 20 23.18 40.16 8.70
C LEU A 20 21.94 40.47 9.55
N VAL A 21 20.76 40.46 8.93
CA VAL A 21 19.46 40.37 9.61
C VAL A 21 19.08 38.90 9.69
N LEU A 22 18.80 38.41 10.90
CA LEU A 22 18.41 37.03 11.13
C LEU A 22 17.45 36.95 12.34
N GLN A 23 16.26 36.40 12.12
CA GLN A 23 15.27 36.11 13.17
C GLN A 23 14.69 34.71 12.94
N GLN A 24 14.53 33.94 14.01
CA GLN A 24 14.05 32.58 13.93
C GLN A 24 12.87 32.38 14.87
N HIS A 25 11.78 31.86 14.30
CA HIS A 25 10.59 31.46 15.02
C HIS A 25 10.42 29.94 14.89
N LEU A 26 10.62 29.25 16.00
CA LEU A 26 10.48 27.82 16.14
C LEU A 26 9.07 27.49 16.60
N VAL A 27 8.46 26.50 15.98
CA VAL A 27 7.16 25.95 16.37
C VAL A 27 7.31 24.45 16.56
N PHE A 28 6.75 23.91 17.64
CA PHE A 28 6.80 22.49 17.98
C PHE A 28 5.38 21.91 17.95
N PRO A 29 4.91 21.38 16.81
CA PRO A 29 3.49 21.06 16.61
C PRO A 29 2.89 20.08 17.62
N GLY A 30 3.66 19.04 17.99
CA GLY A 30 3.25 18.03 18.98
C GLY A 30 3.50 18.41 20.44
N LEU A 31 3.90 19.66 20.72
CA LEU A 31 4.00 20.20 22.08
C LEU A 31 2.92 21.27 22.25
N ARG A 32 1.97 21.03 23.14
CA ARG A 32 0.70 21.76 23.19
C ARG A 32 0.54 22.59 24.47
N LYS A 33 -0.01 23.78 24.33
CA LYS A 33 -0.34 24.74 25.39
C LYS A 33 -1.85 24.83 25.61
N LEU A 34 -2.25 25.37 26.75
CA LEU A 34 -3.63 25.73 27.06
C LEU A 34 -3.91 27.20 26.65
N PRO A 35 -5.08 27.50 26.04
CA PRO A 35 -6.07 26.55 25.55
C PRO A 35 -5.55 25.72 24.37
N ASN A 36 -5.95 24.44 24.30
CA ASN A 36 -5.50 23.53 23.25
C ASN A 36 -6.32 23.70 21.96
N ASP A 37 -6.12 24.81 21.27
CA ASP A 37 -6.79 25.16 20.02
C ASP A 37 -5.83 25.12 18.82
N THR A 38 -6.25 25.53 17.63
CA THR A 38 -5.39 25.58 16.43
C THR A 38 -4.03 26.27 16.65
N ARG A 39 -3.97 27.30 17.49
CA ARG A 39 -2.79 28.12 17.79
C ARG A 39 -2.01 27.63 19.01
N GLY A 40 -2.49 26.57 19.66
CA GLY A 40 -1.94 26.00 20.90
C GLY A 40 -0.58 25.31 20.78
N SER A 41 0.16 25.41 19.66
CA SER A 41 1.52 24.86 19.58
C SER A 41 2.50 25.64 20.48
N TYR A 42 3.46 24.95 21.07
CA TYR A 42 4.57 25.59 21.76
C TYR A 42 5.49 26.28 20.75
N THR A 43 5.85 27.53 21.02
CA THR A 43 6.64 28.36 20.12
C THR A 43 7.76 29.08 20.85
N LEU A 44 8.86 29.30 20.15
CA LEU A 44 10.03 30.02 20.64
C LEU A 44 10.53 31.00 19.57
N LYS A 45 10.70 32.27 19.94
CA LYS A 45 11.46 33.23 19.14
C LYS A 45 12.88 33.30 19.69
N LEU A 46 13.87 33.03 18.85
CA LEU A 46 15.28 33.13 19.25
C LEU A 46 15.68 34.60 19.30
N ALA A 47 15.98 35.10 20.49
CA ALA A 47 16.55 36.44 20.70
C ALA A 47 18.09 36.43 20.67
N GLU A 48 18.71 35.30 21.02
CA GLU A 48 20.16 35.15 21.10
C GLU A 48 20.74 34.74 19.73
N ARG A 49 21.76 35.46 19.27
CA ARG A 49 22.53 35.12 18.06
C ARG A 49 23.91 34.63 18.48
N MET A 50 24.19 33.34 18.25
CA MET A 50 25.46 32.75 18.72
C MET A 50 26.70 33.41 18.11
N ALA A 51 26.62 33.88 16.86
CA ALA A 51 27.72 34.62 16.24
C ALA A 51 28.08 35.93 16.95
N ASP A 52 27.13 36.58 17.62
CA ASP A 52 27.38 37.83 18.36
C ASP A 52 28.27 37.58 19.60
N SER A 53 28.43 36.32 20.01
CA SER A 53 29.32 35.88 21.09
C SER A 53 30.71 35.45 20.60
N ILE A 54 30.93 35.33 19.29
CA ILE A 54 32.26 35.03 18.74
C ILE A 54 33.16 36.26 18.91
N ARG A 55 34.39 36.05 19.38
CA ARG A 55 35.42 37.09 19.45
C ARG A 55 36.63 36.72 18.61
N VAL A 56 37.22 37.70 17.93
CA VAL A 56 38.50 37.60 17.22
C VAL A 56 39.44 38.63 17.86
N ASP A 57 40.57 38.17 18.42
CA ASP A 57 41.57 38.99 19.10
C ASP A 57 40.96 39.91 20.19
N GLY A 58 39.91 39.42 20.86
CA GLY A 58 39.19 40.13 21.92
C GLY A 58 37.94 40.90 21.47
N GLU A 59 37.77 41.15 20.17
CA GLU A 59 36.68 41.98 19.64
C GLU A 59 35.52 41.15 19.05
N PRO A 60 34.24 41.56 19.24
CA PRO A 60 33.07 40.90 18.64
C PRO A 60 33.07 40.98 17.12
N ILE A 61 32.72 39.89 16.43
CA ILE A 61 32.58 39.92 14.97
C ILE A 61 31.30 40.62 14.53
N ILE A 62 31.33 41.21 13.33
CA ILE A 62 30.17 41.77 12.63
C ILE A 62 30.04 41.04 11.30
N GLU A 63 29.05 40.16 11.18
CA GLU A 63 28.77 39.44 9.94
C GLU A 63 28.21 40.36 8.85
N ARG A 64 28.82 40.30 7.67
CA ARG A 64 28.37 40.94 6.43
C ARG A 64 28.17 39.85 5.36
N PRO A 65 26.93 39.39 5.13
CA PRO A 65 26.64 38.32 4.18
C PRO A 65 27.05 38.68 2.75
N ASP A 66 27.69 37.72 2.09
CA ASP A 66 28.00 37.75 0.66
C ASP A 66 27.08 36.82 -0.14
N VAL A 67 26.69 35.68 0.46
CA VAL A 67 25.87 34.65 -0.20
C VAL A 67 24.82 34.11 0.76
N PHE A 68 23.58 34.01 0.27
CA PHE A 68 22.51 33.19 0.85
C PHE A 68 22.24 32.00 -0.09
N TYR A 69 22.25 30.79 0.46
CA TYR A 69 21.97 29.56 -0.29
C TYR A 69 20.82 28.81 0.36
N ILE A 70 19.85 28.37 -0.46
CA ILE A 70 18.64 27.70 0.01
C ILE A 70 18.44 26.41 -0.77
N ARG A 71 18.37 25.29 -0.05
CA ARG A 71 18.00 23.97 -0.59
C ARG A 71 17.52 23.05 0.53
N GLY A 72 16.38 23.39 1.12
CA GLY A 72 15.85 22.71 2.32
C GLY A 72 16.65 22.96 3.61
N LEU A 73 17.70 23.78 3.52
CA LEU A 73 18.47 24.39 4.59
C LEU A 73 18.75 25.84 4.17
N LEU A 74 19.14 26.69 5.12
CA LEU A 74 19.65 28.03 4.83
C LEU A 74 21.14 28.06 5.14
N ARG A 75 21.98 28.32 4.14
CA ARG A 75 23.40 28.56 4.34
C ARG A 75 23.74 30.01 4.05
N ILE A 76 24.52 30.62 4.93
CA ILE A 76 24.94 32.02 4.88
C ILE A 76 26.46 32.03 4.89
N VAL A 77 27.08 32.69 3.93
CA VAL A 77 28.52 32.94 3.92
C VAL A 77 28.73 34.43 4.14
N SER A 78 29.42 34.78 5.22
CA SER A 78 29.63 36.15 5.67
C SER A 78 31.13 36.47 5.76
N GLY A 79 31.52 37.62 5.23
CA GLY A 79 32.74 38.30 5.66
C GLY A 79 32.55 38.95 7.03
N THR A 80 33.66 39.31 7.67
CA THR A 80 33.64 40.08 8.93
C THR A 80 34.47 41.36 8.79
N GLN A 81 34.60 42.15 9.87
CA GLN A 81 35.58 43.25 9.92
C GLN A 81 37.04 42.77 10.07
N THR A 82 37.26 41.46 10.23
CA THR A 82 38.58 40.82 10.26
C THR A 82 38.73 39.89 9.03
N PRO A 83 39.89 39.26 8.80
CA PRO A 83 40.05 38.25 7.74
C PRO A 83 39.27 36.94 7.97
N LEU A 84 38.48 36.84 9.04
CA LEU A 84 37.64 35.68 9.32
C LEU A 84 36.42 35.65 8.38
N VAL A 85 36.20 34.52 7.73
CA VAL A 85 34.98 34.20 6.99
C VAL A 85 34.14 33.22 7.81
N VAL A 86 32.84 33.48 7.90
CA VAL A 86 31.86 32.67 8.64
C VAL A 86 30.93 32.01 7.64
N GLU A 87 30.94 30.68 7.57
CA GLU A 87 29.88 29.90 6.91
C GLU A 87 28.96 29.33 7.99
N ARG A 88 27.68 29.70 7.94
CA ARG A 88 26.64 29.23 8.85
C ARG A 88 25.60 28.44 8.09
N THR A 89 25.26 27.23 8.55
CA THR A 89 24.18 26.41 8.00
C THR A 89 23.08 26.21 9.06
N ILE A 90 21.85 26.60 8.73
CA ILE A 90 20.67 26.57 9.60
C ILE A 90 19.67 25.55 9.07
N PHE A 91 19.24 24.61 9.93
CA PHE A 91 18.29 23.57 9.56
C PHE A 91 17.60 22.94 10.79
N PRO A 92 16.35 22.45 10.64
CA PRO A 92 15.75 21.55 11.62
C PRO A 92 16.28 20.11 11.46
N SER A 93 16.27 19.33 12.55
CA SER A 93 16.35 17.87 12.46
C SER A 93 15.14 17.32 11.69
N VAL A 94 15.32 16.19 11.00
CA VAL A 94 14.28 15.58 10.15
C VAL A 94 13.12 15.02 10.99
N ASP A 95 13.40 14.48 12.16
CA ASP A 95 12.44 13.78 13.02
C ASP A 95 12.43 14.29 14.47
N LYS A 96 13.54 14.82 14.97
CA LYS A 96 13.62 15.33 16.35
C LYS A 96 13.12 16.75 16.47
N ARG A 97 12.67 17.12 17.67
CA ARG A 97 12.31 18.49 18.08
C ARG A 97 13.57 19.35 18.32
N ALA A 98 14.38 19.52 17.27
CA ALA A 98 15.67 20.20 17.36
C ALA A 98 15.93 21.15 16.19
N TYR A 99 16.44 22.32 16.53
CA TYR A 99 16.97 23.35 15.66
C TYR A 99 18.49 23.35 15.75
N VAL A 100 19.18 23.40 14.60
CA VAL A 100 20.64 23.31 14.51
C VAL A 100 21.18 24.50 13.71
N GLU A 101 22.23 25.12 14.26
CA GLU A 101 23.14 26.00 13.52
C GLU A 101 24.53 25.36 13.51
N ASP A 102 25.07 25.11 12.33
CA ASP A 102 26.42 24.57 12.14
C ASP A 102 27.32 25.66 11.56
N TYR A 103 28.49 25.88 12.17
CA TYR A 103 29.42 26.95 11.79
C TYR A 103 30.74 26.38 11.29
N VAL A 104 31.26 26.96 10.21
CA VAL A 104 32.62 26.77 9.73
C VAL A 104 33.27 28.14 9.63
N LEU A 105 34.31 28.36 10.42
CA LEU A 105 35.06 29.61 10.51
C LEU A 105 36.41 29.43 9.83
N THR A 106 36.74 30.26 8.85
CA THR A 106 37.98 30.14 8.07
C THR A 106 38.80 31.42 8.16
N ASN A 107 40.07 31.32 8.53
CA ASN A 107 41.00 32.45 8.52
C ASN A 107 41.55 32.65 7.10
N ARG A 108 41.12 33.71 6.40
CA ARG A 108 41.63 34.09 5.07
C ARG A 108 42.72 35.17 5.12
N GLY A 109 43.22 35.48 6.31
CA GLY A 109 44.30 36.44 6.51
C GLY A 109 45.68 35.82 6.36
N LEU A 110 46.70 36.64 6.68
CA LEU A 110 48.11 36.24 6.63
C LEU A 110 48.72 35.96 8.00
N ARG A 111 47.96 36.15 9.09
CA ARG A 111 48.43 35.96 10.48
C ARG A 111 47.47 35.06 11.26
N PRO A 112 47.93 34.36 12.30
CA PRO A 112 47.05 33.63 13.21
C PRO A 112 46.02 34.56 13.87
N LEU A 113 44.81 34.04 14.11
CA LEU A 113 43.74 34.73 14.82
C LEU A 113 43.43 34.03 16.15
N HIS A 114 43.25 34.79 17.24
CA HIS A 114 42.76 34.24 18.50
C HIS A 114 41.23 34.26 18.52
N LEU A 115 40.62 33.08 18.46
CA LEU A 115 39.17 32.92 18.46
C LEU A 115 38.66 32.54 19.84
N ARG A 116 37.60 33.20 20.29
CA ARG A 116 36.75 32.72 21.40
C ARG A 116 35.38 32.38 20.86
N LEU A 117 35.06 31.09 20.87
CA LEU A 117 33.78 30.54 20.43
C LEU A 117 32.86 30.36 21.64
N PRO A 118 31.53 30.51 21.47
CA PRO A 118 30.59 30.39 22.58
C PRO A 118 30.58 28.98 23.18
N VAL A 119 30.55 28.90 24.53
CA VAL A 119 30.32 27.68 25.30
C VAL A 119 29.02 27.83 26.08
N VAL A 120 27.95 27.21 25.58
CA VAL A 120 26.60 27.26 26.16
C VAL A 120 26.20 25.88 26.64
N SER A 121 25.84 25.78 27.92
CA SER A 121 25.16 24.61 28.50
C SER A 121 24.06 25.06 29.46
N LYS A 122 22.87 25.27 28.91
CA LYS A 122 21.71 25.79 29.66
C LYS A 122 20.45 24.98 29.39
N ASP A 123 19.78 24.56 30.46
CA ASP A 123 18.43 24.00 30.42
C ASP A 123 17.46 24.94 31.12
N SER A 124 16.25 25.00 30.60
CA SER A 124 15.14 25.74 31.21
C SER A 124 13.86 24.92 31.13
N VAL A 125 13.05 24.96 32.18
CA VAL A 125 11.77 24.26 32.27
C VAL A 125 10.64 25.26 32.07
N THR A 126 9.61 24.89 31.32
CA THR A 126 8.42 25.73 31.10
C THR A 126 7.42 25.62 32.28
N ASP A 127 6.38 26.45 32.26
CA ASP A 127 5.36 26.48 33.30
C ASP A 127 4.29 25.42 33.01
N GLY A 128 4.49 24.22 33.57
CA GLY A 128 3.65 23.04 33.33
C GLY A 128 2.14 23.25 33.45
N ALA A 129 1.70 24.23 34.25
CA ALA A 129 0.28 24.55 34.39
C ALA A 129 -0.35 25.17 33.13
N LYS A 130 0.46 25.65 32.18
CA LYS A 130 0.03 26.22 30.89
C LYS A 130 0.16 25.24 29.74
N GLU A 131 0.57 24.00 29.99
CA GLU A 131 0.91 23.00 28.99
C GLU A 131 0.04 21.75 29.12
N VAL A 132 -0.44 21.22 27.98
CA VAL A 132 -1.36 20.07 27.95
C VAL A 132 -0.68 18.80 28.44
N GLN A 133 0.60 18.64 28.11
CA GLN A 133 1.38 17.42 28.39
C GLN A 133 2.32 17.61 29.59
N GLY A 134 2.10 18.64 30.42
CA GLY A 134 3.01 19.03 31.49
C GLY A 134 4.25 19.78 31.00
N PRO A 135 5.23 20.03 31.89
CA PRO A 135 6.35 20.91 31.60
C PRO A 135 7.26 20.38 30.48
N PHE A 136 7.79 21.30 29.69
CA PHE A 136 8.78 21.05 28.65
C PHE A 136 10.17 21.49 29.13
N ILE A 137 11.19 20.76 28.67
CA ILE A 137 12.60 21.09 28.90
C ILE A 137 13.17 21.62 27.59
N VAL A 138 13.60 22.88 27.64
CA VAL A 138 14.29 23.57 26.55
C VAL A 138 15.78 23.54 26.83
N THR A 139 16.51 22.79 26.01
CA THR A 139 17.95 22.59 26.11
C THR A 139 18.66 23.40 25.04
N ARG A 140 19.65 24.19 25.46
CA ARG A 140 20.56 24.96 24.60
C ARG A 140 21.97 24.48 24.82
N ARG A 141 22.63 24.02 23.76
CA ARG A 141 23.99 23.49 23.81
C ARG A 141 24.81 24.00 22.64
N THR A 142 26.06 24.35 22.91
CA THR A 142 27.09 24.44 21.86
C THR A 142 27.99 23.22 21.95
N TYR A 143 28.40 22.69 20.80
CA TYR A 143 29.39 21.63 20.69
C TYR A 143 30.64 22.21 20.03
N ASP A 144 31.81 21.81 20.54
CA ASP A 144 33.12 22.22 20.03
C ASP A 144 33.40 23.73 20.15
N GLY A 145 32.81 24.39 21.17
CA GLY A 145 33.13 25.76 21.56
C GLY A 145 34.37 25.84 22.47
N GLY A 146 34.96 27.04 22.62
CA GLY A 146 36.16 27.27 23.42
C GLY A 146 37.08 28.36 22.83
N ASP A 147 38.28 28.48 23.40
CA ASP A 147 39.33 29.38 22.92
C ASP A 147 40.32 28.63 22.00
N PHE A 148 40.63 29.21 20.84
CA PHE A 148 41.46 28.58 19.81
C PHE A 148 42.41 29.59 19.15
N VAL A 149 43.52 29.11 18.60
CA VAL A 149 44.38 29.87 17.69
C VAL A 149 44.21 29.33 16.28
N LEU A 150 43.57 30.11 15.40
CA LEU A 150 43.29 29.70 14.02
C LEU A 150 44.38 30.19 13.07
N GLN A 151 45.18 29.27 12.54
CA GLN A 151 46.26 29.56 11.59
C GLN A 151 45.73 30.07 10.24
N PRO A 152 46.52 30.87 9.49
CA PRO A 152 46.17 31.27 8.12
C PRO A 152 45.77 30.08 7.24
N GLY A 153 44.66 30.20 6.51
CA GLY A 153 44.14 29.17 5.62
C GLY A 153 43.37 28.02 6.29
N ASN A 154 43.46 27.87 7.62
CA ASN A 154 42.77 26.82 8.34
C ASN A 154 41.31 27.18 8.66
N SER A 155 40.51 26.13 8.88
CA SER A 155 39.12 26.24 9.31
C SER A 155 38.91 25.53 10.65
N ILE A 156 37.94 26.02 11.43
CA ILE A 156 37.43 25.37 12.63
C ILE A 156 35.90 25.35 12.59
N SER A 157 35.29 24.33 13.20
CA SER A 157 33.85 24.18 13.27
C SER A 157 33.35 24.11 14.70
N PHE A 158 32.16 24.66 14.92
CA PHE A 158 31.39 24.48 16.15
C PHE A 158 29.90 24.50 15.78
N SER A 159 29.04 23.96 16.64
CA SER A 159 27.60 23.96 16.38
C SER A 159 26.80 24.40 17.58
N TYR A 160 25.60 24.91 17.32
CA TYR A 160 24.60 25.26 18.31
C TYR A 160 23.33 24.45 18.06
N VAL A 161 22.83 23.81 19.12
CA VAL A 161 21.60 23.03 19.08
C VAL A 161 20.64 23.53 20.15
N LEU A 162 19.42 23.85 19.73
CA LEU A 162 18.28 24.06 20.60
C LEU A 162 17.31 22.91 20.41
N SER A 163 17.02 22.17 21.48
CA SER A 163 16.04 21.09 21.47
C SER A 163 14.97 21.28 22.55
N VAL A 164 13.76 20.81 22.27
CA VAL A 164 12.66 20.82 23.24
C VAL A 164 12.09 19.42 23.39
N ARG A 165 11.88 19.00 24.63
CA ARG A 165 11.25 17.70 24.97
C ARG A 165 10.26 17.87 26.10
N ARG A 166 9.35 16.93 26.26
CA ARG A 166 8.54 16.78 27.48
C ARG A 166 9.46 16.39 28.63
N ALA A 167 9.16 16.84 29.85
CA ALA A 167 9.97 16.50 31.01
C ALA A 167 10.04 14.99 31.27
N SER A 168 9.02 14.23 30.85
CA SER A 168 8.92 12.77 30.94
C SER A 168 9.74 12.00 29.92
N GLU A 169 10.32 12.65 28.92
CA GLU A 169 11.11 12.00 27.87
C GLU A 169 12.61 12.10 28.15
N ASP A 170 13.39 11.12 27.70
CA ASP A 170 14.84 11.18 27.80
C ASP A 170 15.46 12.29 26.93
N ALA A 171 16.64 12.76 27.35
CA ALA A 171 17.41 13.74 26.59
C ALA A 171 18.11 13.09 25.40
N TYR A 172 18.15 13.79 24.26
CA TYR A 172 18.94 13.40 23.10
C TYR A 172 20.34 14.01 23.15
N ALA A 173 21.34 13.22 22.79
CA ALA A 173 22.62 13.74 22.31
C ALA A 173 22.51 14.08 20.82
N PHE A 174 23.08 15.21 20.40
CA PHE A 174 23.04 15.65 19.02
C PHE A 174 24.44 15.68 18.41
N SER A 175 24.54 15.25 17.16
CA SER A 175 25.68 15.51 16.28
C SER A 175 25.17 16.33 15.10
N ALA A 176 25.58 17.60 15.02
CA ALA A 176 25.12 18.52 13.96
C ALA A 176 25.42 17.97 12.57
N GLY A 177 26.64 17.45 12.35
CA GLY A 177 27.03 16.83 11.08
C GLY A 177 26.21 15.60 10.70
N TYR A 178 25.77 14.79 11.67
CA TYR A 178 24.88 13.65 11.41
C TYR A 178 23.47 14.12 11.00
N GLU A 179 22.89 15.07 11.74
CA GLU A 179 21.56 15.62 11.43
C GLU A 179 21.55 16.37 10.08
N LEU A 180 22.63 17.08 9.74
CA LEU A 180 22.80 17.75 8.45
C LEU A 180 22.75 16.74 7.29
N LYS A 181 23.53 15.64 7.37
CA LYS A 181 23.53 14.59 6.35
C LYS A 181 22.16 13.93 6.18
N ARG A 182 21.41 13.75 7.28
CA ARG A 182 20.02 13.24 7.21
C ARG A 182 19.09 14.21 6.49
N ARG A 183 19.21 15.51 6.79
CA ARG A 183 18.44 16.56 6.12
C ARG A 183 18.74 16.61 4.62
N GLU A 184 20.02 16.60 4.25
CA GLU A 184 20.45 16.59 2.85
C GLU A 184 19.92 15.36 2.10
N ARG A 185 19.95 14.18 2.72
CA ARG A 185 19.38 12.96 2.15
C ARG A 185 17.87 13.09 1.92
N MET A 186 17.12 13.59 2.90
CA MET A 186 15.68 13.82 2.78
C MET A 186 15.37 14.75 1.59
N VAL A 187 16.10 15.87 1.48
CA VAL A 187 15.94 16.84 0.38
C VAL A 187 16.29 16.22 -0.97
N ASN A 188 17.40 15.47 -1.05
CA ASN A 188 17.83 14.79 -2.28
C ASN A 188 16.77 13.77 -2.73
N ASN A 189 16.20 12.98 -1.82
CA ASN A 189 15.17 12.00 -2.13
C ASN A 189 13.91 12.68 -2.70
N ILE A 190 13.44 13.78 -2.08
CA ILE A 190 12.26 14.51 -2.57
C ILE A 190 12.53 15.18 -3.93
N PHE A 191 13.72 15.73 -4.14
CA PHE A 191 14.08 16.33 -5.42
C PHE A 191 14.22 15.29 -6.52
N GLY A 192 14.68 14.07 -6.20
CA GLY A 192 14.83 12.95 -7.13
C GLY A 192 13.53 12.19 -7.44
N ALA A 193 12.48 12.35 -6.63
CA ALA A 193 11.15 11.83 -6.91
C ALA A 193 10.33 12.82 -7.73
N LEU A 194 9.47 12.35 -8.65
CA LEU A 194 8.63 13.19 -9.52
C LEU A 194 9.43 14.34 -10.15
N VAL A 195 10.27 14.05 -11.13
CA VAL A 195 11.22 15.00 -11.73
C VAL A 195 10.63 15.62 -12.99
N LEU A 196 10.35 16.93 -12.93
CA LEU A 196 9.97 17.73 -14.09
C LEU A 196 11.23 18.20 -14.83
N LYS A 197 11.24 18.07 -16.15
CA LYS A 197 12.24 18.67 -17.03
C LYS A 197 11.56 19.45 -18.15
N THR A 198 11.81 20.74 -18.21
CA THR A 198 11.32 21.64 -19.26
C THR A 198 12.43 22.54 -19.78
N PRO A 199 12.22 23.28 -20.88
CA PRO A 199 13.13 24.34 -21.29
C PRO A 199 13.17 25.55 -20.33
N ASN A 200 12.32 25.59 -19.29
CA ASN A 200 12.25 26.67 -18.31
C ASN A 200 12.73 26.17 -16.94
N ASP A 201 14.02 26.38 -16.65
CA ASP A 201 14.68 25.97 -15.40
C ASP A 201 14.06 26.57 -14.14
N THR A 202 13.40 27.73 -14.25
CA THR A 202 12.72 28.42 -13.16
C THR A 202 11.46 27.66 -12.75
N ILE A 203 10.69 27.13 -13.71
CA ILE A 203 9.54 26.26 -13.44
C ILE A 203 10.02 24.96 -12.79
N ASP A 204 11.04 24.31 -13.37
CA ASP A 204 11.60 23.06 -12.85
C ASP A 204 12.13 23.22 -11.41
N ARG A 205 12.76 24.36 -11.11
CA ARG A 205 13.27 24.68 -9.78
C ARG A 205 12.14 24.96 -8.79
N LEU A 206 11.14 25.78 -9.16
CA LEU A 206 10.01 26.06 -8.27
C LEU A 206 9.20 24.78 -8.01
N PHE A 207 9.06 23.89 -8.99
CA PHE A 207 8.45 22.58 -8.79
C PHE A 207 9.18 21.75 -7.72
N ASN A 208 10.52 21.73 -7.73
CA ASN A 208 11.29 21.07 -6.67
C ASN A 208 11.11 21.70 -5.28
N PHE A 209 11.07 23.04 -5.20
CA PHE A 209 10.79 23.74 -3.94
C PHE A 209 9.37 23.45 -3.44
N ALA A 210 8.38 23.46 -4.33
CA ALA A 210 7.00 23.16 -4.00
C ALA A 210 6.82 21.72 -3.48
N LYS A 211 7.45 20.72 -4.12
CA LYS A 211 7.50 19.33 -3.63
C LYS A 211 8.07 19.26 -2.21
N LEU A 212 9.21 19.92 -1.98
CA LEU A 212 9.84 19.94 -0.68
C LEU A 212 8.97 20.59 0.38
N ARG A 213 8.34 21.73 0.08
CA ARG A 213 7.46 22.43 1.02
C ARG A 213 6.29 21.57 1.44
N ALA A 214 5.63 20.93 0.47
CA ALA A 214 4.53 20.00 0.71
C ALA A 214 4.96 18.81 1.58
N ALA A 215 6.10 18.18 1.25
CA ALA A 215 6.57 16.98 1.96
C ALA A 215 7.20 17.25 3.32
N GLU A 216 7.72 18.47 3.58
CA GLU A 216 8.31 18.79 4.89
C GLU A 216 7.28 19.23 5.93
N SER A 217 6.10 19.71 5.52
CA SER A 217 5.05 20.18 6.44
C SER A 217 4.20 19.03 7.00
N ILE A 218 4.84 17.90 7.32
CA ILE A 218 4.25 16.69 7.88
C ILE A 218 4.82 16.50 9.28
N TYR A 219 3.93 16.45 10.27
CA TYR A 219 4.29 16.44 11.67
C TYR A 219 3.92 15.11 12.33
N ASP A 220 4.77 14.66 13.23
CA ASP A 220 4.50 13.51 14.08
C ASP A 220 3.61 13.97 15.24
N THR A 221 2.37 13.50 15.22
CA THR A 221 1.31 13.90 16.16
C THR A 221 0.74 12.68 16.84
N LYS A 222 0.01 12.90 17.94
CA LYS A 222 -0.76 11.85 18.62
C LYS A 222 -1.70 11.07 17.67
N ALA A 223 -2.26 11.72 16.65
CA ALA A 223 -3.14 11.08 15.68
C ALA A 223 -2.40 10.44 14.48
N GLY A 224 -1.09 10.24 14.57
CA GLY A 224 -0.25 9.79 13.46
C GLY A 224 0.35 10.96 12.67
N LEU A 225 0.95 10.69 11.52
CA LEU A 225 1.48 11.76 10.66
C LEU A 225 0.35 12.66 10.15
N MET A 226 0.50 13.98 10.32
CA MET A 226 -0.46 14.98 9.84
C MET A 226 0.25 16.02 8.98
N HIS A 227 -0.22 16.23 7.76
CA HIS A 227 0.19 17.38 6.95
C HIS A 227 -0.52 18.63 7.45
N GLY A 228 0.22 19.63 7.93
CA GLY A 228 -0.33 20.90 8.41
C GLY A 228 -0.09 22.07 7.44
N PRO A 229 -1.00 23.06 7.34
CA PRO A 229 -0.79 24.24 6.49
C PRO A 229 0.46 25.05 6.85
N GLY A 230 0.75 25.21 8.14
CA GLY A 230 1.94 25.89 8.65
C GLY A 230 1.72 27.38 8.90
N GLY A 231 2.57 28.24 8.33
CA GLY A 231 2.41 29.70 8.44
C GLY A 231 2.57 30.31 9.84
N GLY A 232 3.13 29.58 10.81
CA GLY A 232 3.35 30.09 12.17
C GLY A 232 2.19 29.89 13.13
N GLN A 233 1.01 29.46 12.66
CA GLN A 233 -0.22 29.37 13.47
C GLN A 233 -1.04 28.09 13.22
N TYR A 234 -0.88 27.42 12.08
CA TYR A 234 -1.77 26.34 11.63
C TYR A 234 -1.00 25.01 11.58
N TYR A 235 -0.60 24.50 12.75
CA TYR A 235 0.16 23.25 12.89
C TYR A 235 -0.62 22.19 13.66
N ALA A 236 -0.31 20.92 13.41
CA ALA A 236 -1.03 19.78 13.99
C ALA A 236 -2.56 19.90 13.80
N ALA A 237 -2.94 20.34 12.60
CA ALA A 237 -4.31 20.62 12.22
C ALA A 237 -4.48 20.37 10.73
N ILE A 238 -5.66 19.86 10.34
CA ILE A 238 -6.04 19.59 8.96
C ILE A 238 -7.32 20.34 8.60
N TRP A 239 -7.45 20.77 7.35
CA TRP A 239 -8.64 21.38 6.77
C TRP A 239 -9.11 20.59 5.54
N ALA A 240 -10.42 20.58 5.30
CA ALA A 240 -10.99 19.87 4.16
C ALA A 240 -10.44 20.36 2.82
N ASN A 241 -10.28 21.67 2.64
CA ASN A 241 -9.72 22.24 1.43
C ASN A 241 -8.20 21.98 1.35
N ASP A 242 -7.42 22.35 2.38
CA ASP A 242 -5.96 22.30 2.31
C ASP A 242 -5.39 20.87 2.22
N GLN A 243 -5.94 19.93 2.99
CA GLN A 243 -5.45 18.55 3.00
C GLN A 243 -6.28 17.67 2.08
N ALA A 244 -7.57 17.49 2.37
CA ALA A 244 -8.38 16.52 1.65
C ALA A 244 -8.47 16.86 0.16
N GLU A 245 -8.72 18.12 -0.20
CA GLU A 245 -8.84 18.52 -1.61
C GLU A 245 -7.49 18.73 -2.30
N TYR A 246 -6.53 19.43 -1.68
CA TYR A 246 -5.31 19.88 -2.39
C TYR A 246 -4.15 18.90 -2.27
N ALA A 247 -3.66 18.67 -1.05
CA ALA A 247 -2.39 18.01 -0.79
C ALA A 247 -2.50 16.48 -0.84
N SER A 248 -3.54 15.90 -0.22
CA SER A 248 -3.74 14.45 -0.16
C SER A 248 -3.78 13.80 -1.55
N PRO A 249 -4.52 14.34 -2.55
CA PRO A 249 -4.53 13.77 -3.91
C PRO A 249 -3.19 13.89 -4.66
N PHE A 250 -2.27 14.74 -4.19
CA PHE A 250 -0.96 14.93 -4.81
C PHE A 250 0.09 13.94 -4.30
N PHE A 251 0.08 13.56 -3.01
CA PHE A 251 1.12 12.71 -2.44
C PHE A 251 1.39 11.39 -3.19
N PRO A 252 0.38 10.70 -3.76
CA PRO A 252 0.62 9.51 -4.58
C PRO A 252 1.52 9.78 -5.79
N PHE A 253 1.41 10.95 -6.43
CA PHE A 253 2.27 11.32 -7.56
C PHE A 253 3.72 11.51 -7.13
N LEU A 254 3.93 12.09 -5.94
CA LEU A 254 5.25 12.33 -5.39
C LEU A 254 5.94 11.04 -4.92
N GLY A 255 5.19 10.02 -4.51
CA GLY A 255 5.75 8.79 -3.95
C GLY A 255 6.38 8.99 -2.58
N ASN A 256 5.88 9.96 -1.80
CA ASN A 256 6.36 10.21 -0.44
C ASN A 256 5.51 9.42 0.56
N ASP A 257 6.08 8.37 1.15
CA ASP A 257 5.37 7.48 2.09
C ASP A 257 4.74 8.25 3.26
N ALA A 258 5.49 9.18 3.85
CA ALA A 258 4.98 10.02 4.94
C ALA A 258 3.78 10.89 4.52
N GLY A 259 3.76 11.36 3.27
CA GLY A 259 2.66 12.13 2.70
C GLY A 259 1.43 11.27 2.40
N ASN A 260 1.63 10.04 1.91
CA ASN A 260 0.56 9.08 1.71
C ASN A 260 -0.07 8.66 3.06
N GLU A 261 0.75 8.37 4.07
CA GLU A 261 0.29 8.10 5.44
C GLU A 261 -0.46 9.30 6.03
N ALA A 262 0.05 10.53 5.81
CA ALA A 262 -0.64 11.74 6.26
C ALA A 262 -1.99 11.94 5.56
N ALA A 263 -2.12 11.55 4.29
CA ALA A 263 -3.38 11.56 3.57
C ALA A 263 -4.36 10.52 4.13
N GLU A 264 -3.91 9.29 4.37
CA GLU A 264 -4.70 8.23 5.02
C GLU A 264 -5.21 8.70 6.39
N ASN A 265 -4.34 9.27 7.22
CA ASN A 265 -4.71 9.82 8.53
C ASN A 265 -5.70 11.00 8.41
N THR A 266 -5.55 11.86 7.40
CA THR A 266 -6.49 12.97 7.14
C THR A 266 -7.90 12.42 6.91
N PHE A 267 -8.05 11.44 6.03
CA PHE A 267 -9.36 10.86 5.73
C PHE A 267 -9.91 10.05 6.91
N ARG A 268 -9.07 9.28 7.62
CA ARG A 268 -9.47 8.58 8.84
C ARG A 268 -10.00 9.54 9.91
N LEU A 269 -9.34 10.68 10.11
CA LEU A 269 -9.78 11.71 11.05
C LEU A 269 -11.12 12.32 10.64
N PHE A 270 -11.33 12.66 9.36
CA PHE A 270 -12.67 13.12 8.93
C PHE A 270 -13.75 12.04 9.07
N ALA A 271 -13.40 10.78 8.81
CA ALA A 271 -14.32 9.64 8.97
C ALA A 271 -14.82 9.47 10.41
N SER A 272 -14.03 9.83 11.43
CA SER A 272 -14.47 9.73 12.83
C SER A 272 -15.59 10.72 13.21
N TYR A 273 -15.92 11.68 12.35
CA TYR A 273 -17.00 12.65 12.55
C TYR A 273 -18.26 12.35 11.71
N MET A 274 -18.27 11.23 10.98
CA MET A 274 -19.51 10.75 10.35
C MET A 274 -20.56 10.46 11.41
N ASN A 275 -21.83 10.71 11.07
CA ASN A 275 -22.94 10.54 11.99
C ASN A 275 -24.23 10.19 11.24
N ASP A 276 -25.10 9.41 11.89
CA ASP A 276 -26.34 8.89 11.29
C ASP A 276 -27.36 10.00 10.97
N ALA A 277 -27.24 11.15 11.65
CA ALA A 277 -28.08 12.32 11.42
C ALA A 277 -27.65 13.13 10.19
N TYR A 278 -26.53 12.79 9.54
CA TYR A 278 -25.96 13.54 8.42
C TYR A 278 -25.80 15.05 8.73
N ARG A 279 -25.34 15.38 9.94
CA ARG A 279 -24.85 16.73 10.27
C ARG A 279 -23.47 16.95 9.64
N PRO A 280 -23.12 18.18 9.21
CA PRO A 280 -21.83 18.44 8.57
C PRO A 280 -20.66 17.97 9.45
N ILE A 281 -19.68 17.33 8.81
CA ILE A 281 -18.35 17.08 9.38
C ILE A 281 -17.65 18.45 9.56
N PRO A 282 -16.87 18.65 10.64
CA PRO A 282 -16.15 19.89 10.88
C PRO A 282 -15.22 20.26 9.72
N SER A 283 -15.10 21.56 9.46
CA SER A 283 -14.21 22.11 8.44
C SER A 283 -12.73 21.84 8.71
N SER A 284 -12.37 21.77 9.99
CA SER A 284 -11.01 21.47 10.43
C SER A 284 -10.97 20.62 11.70
N ILE A 285 -10.01 19.71 11.73
CA ILE A 285 -9.66 18.90 12.90
C ILE A 285 -8.30 19.39 13.39
N VAL A 286 -8.23 19.84 14.63
CA VAL A 286 -7.11 20.62 15.18
C VAL A 286 -6.56 19.97 16.45
N ALA A 287 -5.47 20.52 16.97
CA ALA A 287 -4.86 20.06 18.21
C ALA A 287 -4.53 18.56 18.21
N GLU A 288 -3.86 18.09 17.15
CA GLU A 288 -3.48 16.67 16.98
C GLU A 288 -4.67 15.70 16.93
N GLY A 289 -5.88 16.20 16.64
CA GLY A 289 -7.12 15.40 16.61
C GLY A 289 -8.00 15.55 17.85
N ASP A 290 -7.58 16.29 18.87
CA ASP A 290 -8.32 16.42 20.13
C ASP A 290 -9.42 17.49 20.10
N SER A 291 -9.47 18.31 19.04
CA SER A 291 -10.46 19.36 18.90
C SER A 291 -10.81 19.63 17.44
N VAL A 292 -11.78 20.52 17.22
CA VAL A 292 -12.26 20.91 15.90
C VAL A 292 -12.36 22.43 15.81
N TRP A 293 -12.35 22.93 14.58
CA TRP A 293 -12.80 24.27 14.26
C TRP A 293 -13.91 24.18 13.21
N ASP A 294 -15.06 24.78 13.54
CA ASP A 294 -16.31 24.73 12.76
C ASP A 294 -16.98 26.12 12.63
N GLY A 295 -16.19 27.18 12.82
CA GLY A 295 -16.70 28.56 12.96
C GLY A 295 -17.35 29.19 11.72
N ALA A 296 -17.40 28.49 10.58
CA ALA A 296 -17.92 28.99 9.32
C ALA A 296 -19.11 28.19 8.76
N GLY A 297 -19.72 27.29 9.55
CA GLY A 297 -20.88 26.50 9.13
C GLY A 297 -20.54 25.49 8.02
N ASP A 298 -21.53 25.16 7.18
CA ASP A 298 -21.36 24.24 6.05
C ASP A 298 -20.67 24.97 4.87
N ARG A 299 -19.35 24.77 4.72
CA ARG A 299 -18.53 25.35 3.63
C ARG A 299 -18.53 24.51 2.35
N GLY A 300 -19.33 23.44 2.28
CA GLY A 300 -19.21 22.43 1.25
C GLY A 300 -18.05 21.45 1.49
N ASP A 301 -17.63 21.27 2.75
CA ASP A 301 -16.48 20.44 3.13
C ASP A 301 -16.64 18.98 2.68
N GLN A 302 -17.85 18.43 2.68
CA GLN A 302 -18.11 17.06 2.20
C GLN A 302 -17.84 16.92 0.70
N ALA A 303 -18.00 17.97 -0.09
CA ALA A 303 -17.63 17.97 -1.51
C ALA A 303 -16.11 17.91 -1.69
N MET A 304 -15.36 18.67 -0.89
CA MET A 304 -13.89 18.66 -0.86
C MET A 304 -13.36 17.28 -0.45
N ILE A 305 -13.93 16.69 0.62
CA ILE A 305 -13.53 15.38 1.15
C ILE A 305 -13.85 14.27 0.15
N ALA A 306 -15.08 14.23 -0.41
CA ALA A 306 -15.46 13.20 -1.38
C ALA A 306 -14.58 13.25 -2.64
N TYR A 307 -14.35 14.45 -3.19
CA TYR A 307 -13.46 14.64 -4.34
C TYR A 307 -12.03 14.22 -4.02
N GLY A 308 -11.51 14.68 -2.88
CA GLY A 308 -10.17 14.40 -2.40
C GLY A 308 -9.90 12.93 -2.18
N ALA A 309 -10.74 12.27 -1.38
CA ALA A 309 -10.63 10.86 -1.02
C ALA A 309 -10.76 9.95 -2.26
N ALA A 310 -11.71 10.24 -3.16
CA ALA A 310 -11.86 9.46 -4.38
C ALA A 310 -10.65 9.59 -5.31
N ARG A 311 -10.11 10.80 -5.48
CA ARG A 311 -8.88 11.01 -6.28
C ARG A 311 -7.66 10.39 -5.63
N PHE A 312 -7.50 10.52 -4.32
CA PHE A 312 -6.41 9.88 -3.58
C PHE A 312 -6.48 8.36 -3.74
N GLY A 313 -7.64 7.72 -3.52
CA GLY A 313 -7.80 6.28 -3.69
C GLY A 313 -7.45 5.81 -5.11
N LEU A 314 -7.91 6.52 -6.14
CA LEU A 314 -7.56 6.21 -7.53
C LEU A 314 -6.05 6.39 -7.83
N ALA A 315 -5.46 7.50 -7.38
CA ALA A 315 -4.07 7.84 -7.68
C ALA A 315 -3.08 7.01 -6.85
N TYR A 316 -3.44 6.60 -5.64
CA TYR A 316 -2.64 5.72 -4.80
C TYR A 316 -2.60 4.30 -5.36
N GLY A 317 -3.70 3.86 -5.98
CA GLY A 317 -3.75 2.58 -6.69
C GLY A 317 -3.80 1.35 -5.78
N ASP A 318 -3.93 1.57 -4.47
CA ASP A 318 -4.07 0.54 -3.46
C ASP A 318 -5.54 0.18 -3.27
N THR A 319 -5.90 -1.09 -3.51
CA THR A 319 -7.29 -1.53 -3.42
C THR A 319 -7.78 -1.58 -1.97
N ILE A 320 -6.90 -1.92 -1.02
CA ILE A 320 -7.26 -2.04 0.40
C ILE A 320 -7.57 -0.64 0.94
N GLU A 321 -6.70 0.33 0.69
CA GLU A 321 -6.95 1.71 1.10
C GLU A 321 -8.16 2.32 0.37
N ALA A 322 -8.35 2.06 -0.91
CA ALA A 322 -9.54 2.47 -1.63
C ALA A 322 -10.84 1.96 -0.97
N ARG A 323 -10.85 0.73 -0.46
CA ARG A 323 -12.00 0.17 0.29
C ARG A 323 -12.15 0.82 1.66
N LYS A 324 -11.05 1.08 2.39
CA LYS A 324 -11.10 1.79 3.68
C LYS A 324 -11.65 3.21 3.55
N LEU A 325 -11.38 3.88 2.42
CA LEU A 325 -11.91 5.22 2.12
C LEU A 325 -13.38 5.22 1.70
N TRP A 326 -13.86 4.12 1.13
CA TRP A 326 -15.19 4.05 0.51
C TRP A 326 -16.34 4.47 1.45
N PRO A 327 -16.40 4.05 2.73
CA PRO A 327 -17.44 4.50 3.65
C PRO A 327 -17.50 6.02 3.82
N LEU A 328 -16.35 6.69 3.95
CA LEU A 328 -16.30 8.15 4.04
C LEU A 328 -16.77 8.81 2.74
N ILE A 329 -16.31 8.30 1.60
CA ILE A 329 -16.72 8.80 0.28
C ILE A 329 -18.24 8.70 0.14
N ASP A 330 -18.81 7.52 0.36
CA ASP A 330 -20.25 7.30 0.19
C ASP A 330 -21.08 8.16 1.17
N TRP A 331 -20.66 8.27 2.43
CA TRP A 331 -21.32 9.14 3.41
C TRP A 331 -21.29 10.61 2.97
N CYS A 332 -20.15 11.12 2.49
CA CYS A 332 -20.06 12.49 1.99
C CYS A 332 -20.95 12.70 0.75
N LEU A 333 -21.00 11.73 -0.17
CA LEU A 333 -21.87 11.82 -1.34
C LEU A 333 -23.35 11.80 -0.97
N GLU A 334 -23.73 11.01 0.03
CA GLU A 334 -25.09 10.96 0.55
C GLU A 334 -25.49 12.25 1.28
N TYR A 335 -24.57 12.84 2.04
CA TYR A 335 -24.75 14.19 2.60
C TYR A 335 -25.06 15.21 1.49
N LEU A 336 -24.27 15.20 0.41
CA LEU A 336 -24.47 16.12 -0.72
C LEU A 336 -25.82 15.88 -1.42
N ARG A 337 -26.28 14.62 -1.57
CA ARG A 337 -27.62 14.32 -2.09
C ARG A 337 -28.72 14.96 -1.24
N ARG A 338 -28.58 14.92 0.09
CA ARG A 338 -29.55 15.51 1.03
C ARG A 338 -29.59 17.04 0.97
N LYS A 339 -28.49 17.66 0.52
CA LYS A 339 -28.38 19.11 0.31
C LYS A 339 -28.82 19.58 -1.08
N GLN A 340 -29.29 18.67 -1.93
CA GLN A 340 -29.74 19.00 -3.27
C GLN A 340 -31.10 19.73 -3.24
N ASN A 341 -31.20 20.86 -3.94
CA ASN A 341 -32.46 21.61 -4.08
C ASN A 341 -33.30 21.12 -5.28
N SER A 342 -34.45 21.76 -5.52
CA SER A 342 -35.34 21.45 -6.65
C SER A 342 -34.74 21.71 -8.04
N GLU A 343 -33.72 22.56 -8.15
CA GLU A 343 -32.97 22.80 -9.39
C GLU A 343 -31.82 21.81 -9.58
N GLY A 344 -31.65 20.88 -8.63
CA GLY A 344 -30.65 19.84 -8.67
C GLY A 344 -29.23 20.30 -8.37
N VAL A 345 -29.04 21.46 -7.76
CA VAL A 345 -27.75 21.98 -7.25
C VAL A 345 -27.66 21.81 -5.73
N ILE A 346 -26.44 21.75 -5.21
CA ILE A 346 -26.13 21.48 -3.81
C ILE A 346 -26.03 22.78 -3.02
N ALA A 347 -26.81 22.89 -1.95
CA ALA A 347 -26.77 24.02 -1.03
C ALA A 347 -25.60 23.90 -0.04
N SER A 348 -25.03 25.06 0.32
CA SER A 348 -24.07 25.21 1.42
C SER A 348 -24.19 26.62 1.99
N ASP A 349 -24.08 26.75 3.31
CA ASP A 349 -24.32 28.01 4.01
C ASP A 349 -23.15 29.00 3.87
N ALA A 350 -21.97 28.49 3.53
CA ALA A 350 -20.74 29.25 3.28
C ALA A 350 -19.90 28.60 2.16
N ASP A 351 -18.66 29.06 2.03
CA ASP A 351 -17.63 28.52 1.14
C ASP A 351 -16.26 28.48 1.84
N GLU A 352 -15.22 28.07 1.11
CA GLU A 352 -13.85 28.00 1.61
C GLU A 352 -13.24 29.35 2.03
N LEU A 353 -13.90 30.47 1.72
CA LEU A 353 -13.44 31.80 2.10
C LEU A 353 -13.94 32.23 3.48
N GLU A 354 -14.72 31.39 4.17
CA GLU A 354 -15.07 31.54 5.59
C GLU A 354 -15.75 32.89 5.89
N GLY A 355 -16.59 33.36 4.96
CA GLY A 355 -17.38 34.59 5.12
C GLY A 355 -16.64 35.88 4.75
N ARG A 356 -15.37 35.82 4.30
CA ARG A 356 -14.60 36.99 3.84
C ARG A 356 -15.24 37.68 2.63
N PHE A 357 -15.97 36.91 1.81
CA PHE A 357 -16.75 37.38 0.69
C PHE A 357 -18.12 36.74 0.69
N PRO A 358 -19.16 37.37 0.11
CA PRO A 358 -20.45 36.73 -0.07
C PRO A 358 -20.32 35.41 -0.83
N ALA A 359 -20.93 34.35 -0.30
CA ALA A 359 -20.95 33.02 -0.90
C ALA A 359 -22.34 32.63 -1.45
N GLY A 360 -23.41 33.31 -1.01
CA GLY A 360 -24.79 32.86 -1.25
C GLY A 360 -25.12 31.57 -0.47
N LYS A 361 -26.34 31.05 -0.65
CA LYS A 361 -26.78 29.77 -0.04
C LYS A 361 -26.46 28.54 -0.90
N ILE A 362 -26.00 28.78 -2.12
CA ILE A 362 -25.65 27.79 -3.14
C ILE A 362 -24.53 28.44 -3.96
N ASN A 363 -23.33 27.85 -3.91
CA ASN A 363 -22.16 28.42 -4.57
C ASN A 363 -21.56 27.46 -5.61
N LEU A 364 -20.83 28.04 -6.57
CA LEU A 364 -20.20 27.33 -7.68
C LEU A 364 -19.15 26.34 -7.20
N SER A 365 -18.39 26.67 -6.15
CA SER A 365 -17.28 25.84 -5.64
C SER A 365 -17.78 24.49 -5.15
N THR A 366 -18.73 24.49 -4.19
CA THR A 366 -19.35 23.28 -3.64
C THR A 366 -19.91 22.39 -4.73
N ASN A 367 -20.60 22.98 -5.72
CA ASN A 367 -21.23 22.23 -6.80
C ASN A 367 -20.19 21.62 -7.76
N VAL A 368 -19.15 22.36 -8.15
CA VAL A 368 -18.12 21.83 -9.04
C VAL A 368 -17.30 20.73 -8.35
N LEU A 369 -17.02 20.88 -7.05
CA LEU A 369 -16.37 19.85 -6.24
C LEU A 369 -17.26 18.62 -6.05
N ALA A 370 -18.56 18.78 -5.83
CA ALA A 370 -19.51 17.67 -5.74
C ALA A 370 -19.59 16.89 -7.06
N TYR A 371 -19.57 17.59 -8.20
CA TYR A 371 -19.45 16.97 -9.52
C TYR A 371 -18.18 16.12 -9.62
N GLY A 372 -17.04 16.67 -9.18
CA GLY A 372 -15.79 15.93 -9.08
C GLY A 372 -15.92 14.70 -8.19
N GLY A 373 -16.47 14.85 -6.98
CA GLY A 373 -16.72 13.77 -6.03
C GLY A 373 -17.48 12.60 -6.68
N TRP A 374 -18.62 12.87 -7.31
CA TRP A 374 -19.38 11.82 -8.01
C TRP A 374 -18.61 11.20 -9.19
N LEU A 375 -17.92 12.01 -10.00
CA LEU A 375 -17.16 11.51 -11.15
C LEU A 375 -16.04 10.56 -10.70
N TYR A 376 -15.19 10.96 -9.76
CA TYR A 376 -14.08 10.13 -9.31
C TYR A 376 -14.55 8.95 -8.46
N ALA A 377 -15.58 9.11 -7.64
CA ALA A 377 -16.17 7.99 -6.91
C ALA A 377 -16.79 6.95 -7.85
N SER A 378 -17.36 7.36 -9.00
CA SER A 378 -17.83 6.41 -10.02
C SER A 378 -16.69 5.54 -10.58
N ARG A 379 -15.55 6.16 -10.88
CA ARG A 379 -14.35 5.46 -11.37
C ARG A 379 -13.74 4.56 -10.29
N LEU A 380 -13.78 4.99 -9.03
CA LEU A 380 -13.32 4.19 -7.89
C LEU A 380 -14.23 2.98 -7.67
N ALA A 381 -15.56 3.16 -7.69
CA ALA A 381 -16.52 2.05 -7.62
C ALA A 381 -16.28 1.01 -8.71
N ALA A 382 -16.09 1.46 -9.96
CA ALA A 382 -15.75 0.56 -11.07
C ALA A 382 -14.47 -0.23 -10.80
N SER A 383 -13.44 0.42 -10.26
CA SER A 383 -12.16 -0.22 -9.92
C SER A 383 -12.26 -1.21 -8.75
N LEU A 384 -13.22 -0.99 -7.85
CA LEU A 384 -13.54 -1.87 -6.72
C LEU A 384 -14.47 -3.04 -7.10
N GLY A 385 -14.94 -3.09 -8.36
CA GLY A 385 -15.81 -4.14 -8.90
C GLY A 385 -17.30 -3.86 -8.77
N ASP A 386 -17.70 -2.63 -8.38
CA ASP A 386 -19.11 -2.23 -8.23
C ASP A 386 -19.58 -1.42 -9.44
N GLY A 387 -19.97 -2.14 -10.50
CA GLY A 387 -20.47 -1.55 -11.74
C GLY A 387 -21.83 -0.84 -11.59
N VAL A 388 -22.66 -1.27 -10.64
CA VAL A 388 -24.00 -0.70 -10.40
C VAL A 388 -23.86 0.68 -9.78
N THR A 389 -23.10 0.79 -8.68
CA THR A 389 -22.82 2.08 -8.05
C THR A 389 -22.04 2.99 -8.98
N SER A 390 -21.04 2.46 -9.70
CA SER A 390 -20.33 3.23 -10.73
C SER A 390 -21.29 3.89 -11.72
N SER A 391 -22.21 3.13 -12.31
CA SER A 391 -23.15 3.64 -13.31
C SER A 391 -24.08 4.72 -12.73
N ARG A 392 -24.59 4.49 -11.51
CA ARG A 392 -25.44 5.45 -10.80
C ARG A 392 -24.71 6.77 -10.52
N LEU A 393 -23.50 6.70 -9.96
CA LEU A 393 -22.70 7.89 -9.64
C LEU A 393 -22.27 8.65 -10.89
N ALA A 394 -21.95 7.95 -11.98
CA ALA A 394 -21.62 8.58 -13.26
C ALA A 394 -22.80 9.38 -13.83
N GLU A 395 -24.02 8.85 -13.74
CA GLU A 395 -25.22 9.56 -14.17
C GLU A 395 -25.57 10.73 -13.24
N GLU A 396 -25.38 10.59 -11.91
CA GLU A 396 -25.48 11.70 -10.95
C GLU A 396 -24.52 12.85 -11.30
N ALA A 397 -23.25 12.54 -11.57
CA ALA A 397 -22.26 13.52 -12.00
C ALA A 397 -22.69 14.21 -13.31
N LYS A 398 -23.16 13.46 -14.30
CA LYS A 398 -23.62 13.99 -15.58
C LYS A 398 -24.81 14.95 -15.42
N ARG A 399 -25.78 14.61 -14.58
CA ARG A 399 -26.91 15.50 -14.26
C ARG A 399 -26.44 16.78 -13.57
N LEU A 400 -25.57 16.66 -12.56
CA LEU A 400 -25.05 17.84 -11.86
C LEU A 400 -24.25 18.77 -12.78
N ARG A 401 -23.44 18.24 -13.70
CA ARG A 401 -22.76 19.05 -14.73
C ARG A 401 -23.75 19.91 -15.52
N GLY A 402 -24.88 19.33 -15.93
CA GLY A 402 -25.96 20.05 -16.61
C GLY A 402 -26.61 21.13 -15.73
N ASN A 403 -26.85 20.83 -14.45
CA ASN A 403 -27.41 21.77 -13.48
C ASN A 403 -26.47 22.95 -13.22
N ILE A 404 -25.16 22.70 -13.09
CA ILE A 404 -24.14 23.76 -12.92
C ILE A 404 -24.21 24.75 -14.08
N GLY A 405 -24.27 24.24 -15.32
CA GLY A 405 -24.37 25.09 -16.51
C GLY A 405 -25.64 25.96 -16.55
N ARG A 406 -26.78 25.43 -16.09
CA ARG A 406 -28.06 26.16 -16.03
C ARG A 406 -28.11 27.20 -14.91
N TYR A 407 -27.67 26.83 -13.71
CA TYR A 407 -27.83 27.67 -12.51
C TYR A 407 -26.77 28.78 -12.41
N PHE A 408 -25.51 28.45 -12.72
CA PHE A 408 -24.39 29.38 -12.59
C PHE A 408 -23.98 30.02 -13.93
N GLY A 409 -24.29 29.40 -15.07
CA GLY A 409 -23.86 29.90 -16.37
C GLY A 409 -24.64 31.14 -16.80
N VAL A 410 -24.03 32.32 -16.73
CA VAL A 410 -24.65 33.61 -17.09
C VAL A 410 -23.63 34.58 -17.69
N ARG A 411 -24.09 35.74 -18.16
CA ARG A 411 -23.18 36.83 -18.55
C ARG A 411 -22.81 37.68 -17.31
N VAL A 412 -21.56 37.65 -16.88
CA VAL A 412 -21.03 38.37 -15.71
C VAL A 412 -19.98 39.38 -16.15
N SER A 413 -20.14 40.65 -15.75
CA SER A 413 -19.24 41.75 -16.12
C SER A 413 -18.86 41.78 -17.62
N GLY A 414 -19.82 41.43 -18.48
CA GLY A 414 -19.64 41.41 -19.94
C GLY A 414 -19.18 40.08 -20.55
N PHE A 415 -18.77 39.09 -19.76
CA PHE A 415 -18.26 37.78 -20.23
C PHE A 415 -19.31 36.67 -20.07
N ASP A 416 -19.46 35.80 -21.08
CA ASP A 416 -20.34 34.63 -21.00
C ASP A 416 -19.67 33.49 -20.21
N THR A 417 -19.66 33.63 -18.89
CA THR A 417 -18.96 32.73 -17.96
C THR A 417 -19.91 32.22 -16.87
N TYR A 418 -19.44 32.05 -15.64
CA TYR A 418 -20.23 31.64 -14.48
C TYR A 418 -20.34 32.77 -13.47
N ARG A 419 -21.49 32.91 -12.83
CA ARG A 419 -21.61 33.63 -11.55
C ARG A 419 -21.24 32.71 -10.39
N TYR A 420 -20.78 33.28 -9.29
CA TYR A 420 -20.39 32.47 -8.12
C TYR A 420 -21.58 31.91 -7.35
N TYR A 421 -22.66 32.69 -7.23
CA TYR A 421 -23.96 32.31 -6.64
C TYR A 421 -25.07 33.12 -7.32
N ASP A 422 -26.33 32.77 -7.11
CA ASP A 422 -27.47 33.49 -7.69
C ASP A 422 -27.51 34.97 -7.25
N GLY A 423 -27.69 35.88 -8.21
CA GLY A 423 -27.61 37.32 -7.99
C GLY A 423 -26.19 37.91 -7.90
N ASN A 424 -25.12 37.11 -7.99
CA ASN A 424 -23.76 37.65 -8.12
C ASN A 424 -23.45 38.12 -9.56
N TRP A 425 -23.21 39.41 -9.75
CA TRP A 425 -22.90 40.02 -11.06
C TRP A 425 -21.46 40.54 -11.18
N VAL A 426 -20.64 40.28 -10.16
CA VAL A 426 -19.22 40.64 -10.14
C VAL A 426 -18.38 39.37 -10.35
N LEU A 427 -17.34 39.48 -11.17
CA LEU A 427 -16.42 38.37 -11.41
C LEU A 427 -15.73 37.93 -10.11
N ARG A 428 -15.71 36.61 -9.89
CA ARG A 428 -14.95 35.93 -8.83
C ARG A 428 -13.95 34.99 -9.48
N SER A 429 -12.78 34.81 -8.91
CA SER A 429 -11.75 33.95 -9.51
C SER A 429 -12.13 32.46 -9.56
N TRP A 430 -13.05 32.03 -8.72
CA TRP A 430 -13.60 30.67 -8.67
C TRP A 430 -14.36 30.24 -9.93
N ILE A 431 -14.60 31.15 -10.89
CA ILE A 431 -15.06 30.78 -12.24
C ILE A 431 -14.06 29.87 -12.97
N CYS A 432 -12.83 29.72 -12.47
CA CYS A 432 -11.85 28.76 -12.98
C CYS A 432 -12.18 27.29 -12.64
N LEU A 433 -12.90 27.00 -11.55
CA LEU A 433 -13.12 25.62 -11.10
C LEU A 433 -13.80 24.70 -12.13
N PRO A 434 -14.81 25.15 -12.91
CA PRO A 434 -15.32 24.37 -14.02
C PRO A 434 -14.23 23.86 -14.97
N LEU A 435 -13.24 24.70 -15.30
CA LEU A 435 -12.11 24.30 -16.15
C LEU A 435 -11.24 23.24 -15.47
N VAL A 436 -11.02 23.37 -14.16
CA VAL A 436 -10.25 22.42 -13.35
C VAL A 436 -10.87 21.01 -13.35
N MET A 437 -12.20 20.93 -13.49
CA MET A 437 -12.95 19.67 -13.55
C MET A 437 -13.33 19.23 -14.97
N GLY A 438 -12.81 19.86 -16.02
CA GLY A 438 -13.09 19.46 -17.41
C GLY A 438 -14.45 19.92 -17.95
N ILE A 439 -15.08 20.91 -17.32
CA ILE A 439 -16.32 21.54 -17.80
C ILE A 439 -15.94 22.74 -18.68
N PHE A 440 -15.82 22.49 -19.99
CA PHE A 440 -15.30 23.46 -20.95
C PHE A 440 -16.37 24.24 -21.74
N ASP A 441 -17.66 24.08 -21.45
CA ASP A 441 -18.76 24.65 -22.25
C ASP A 441 -18.66 26.19 -22.39
N ARG A 442 -18.05 26.87 -21.40
CA ARG A 442 -17.82 28.33 -21.37
C ARG A 442 -16.35 28.72 -21.34
N ALA A 443 -15.44 27.81 -21.73
CA ALA A 443 -14.00 28.02 -21.57
C ALA A 443 -13.47 29.30 -22.24
N PRO A 444 -13.80 29.64 -23.49
CA PRO A 444 -13.20 30.79 -24.16
C PRO A 444 -13.42 32.13 -23.44
N GLN A 445 -14.64 32.38 -22.95
CA GLN A 445 -14.97 33.63 -22.24
C GLN A 445 -14.53 33.58 -20.78
N THR A 446 -14.51 32.40 -20.15
CA THR A 446 -13.98 32.22 -18.78
C THR A 446 -12.48 32.51 -18.72
N ILE A 447 -11.70 32.01 -19.69
CA ILE A 447 -10.26 32.29 -19.81
C ILE A 447 -10.01 33.79 -19.99
N LYS A 448 -10.80 34.45 -20.86
CA LYS A 448 -10.72 35.90 -21.05
C LYS A 448 -11.06 36.67 -19.77
N ALA A 449 -12.08 36.25 -19.02
CA ALA A 449 -12.46 36.88 -17.77
C ALA A 449 -11.35 36.77 -16.70
N LEU A 450 -10.79 35.57 -16.50
CA LEU A 450 -9.72 35.31 -15.52
C LEU A 450 -8.44 36.12 -15.79
N LEU A 451 -8.10 36.32 -17.06
CA LEU A 451 -6.90 37.06 -17.48
C LEU A 451 -7.18 38.54 -17.82
N SER A 452 -8.42 39.00 -17.63
CA SER A 452 -8.81 40.39 -17.89
C SER A 452 -8.22 41.33 -16.84
N PRO A 453 -8.14 42.65 -17.13
CA PRO A 453 -7.76 43.66 -16.15
C PRO A 453 -8.69 43.73 -14.92
N PHE A 454 -9.87 43.08 -14.94
CA PHE A 454 -10.76 43.03 -13.79
C PHE A 454 -10.27 42.07 -12.70
N LEU A 455 -9.51 41.03 -13.05
CA LEU A 455 -9.08 39.98 -12.12
C LEU A 455 -7.56 39.81 -12.07
N TRP A 456 -6.85 39.92 -13.19
CA TRP A 456 -5.41 39.69 -13.24
C TRP A 456 -4.60 40.89 -12.75
N THR A 457 -3.63 40.65 -11.87
CA THR A 457 -2.69 41.66 -11.36
C THR A 457 -1.24 41.17 -11.43
N LYS A 458 -0.28 42.03 -11.09
CA LYS A 458 1.14 41.65 -10.98
C LYS A 458 1.41 40.55 -9.94
N ASN A 459 0.49 40.36 -8.98
CA ASN A 459 0.62 39.40 -7.89
C ASN A 459 -0.19 38.11 -8.10
N GLY A 460 -0.92 38.00 -9.22
CA GLY A 460 -1.86 36.90 -9.49
C GLY A 460 -3.29 37.39 -9.64
N ILE A 461 -4.24 36.47 -9.53
CA ILE A 461 -5.67 36.71 -9.71
C ILE A 461 -6.31 37.19 -8.40
N LEU A 462 -7.10 38.26 -8.49
CA LEU A 462 -7.94 38.77 -7.39
C LEU A 462 -9.07 37.79 -7.05
N THR A 463 -9.45 37.72 -5.77
CA THR A 463 -10.61 36.93 -5.32
C THR A 463 -11.92 37.43 -5.93
N GLN A 464 -12.05 38.75 -6.08
CA GLN A 464 -13.21 39.43 -6.67
C GLN A 464 -12.75 40.66 -7.48
N ALA A 465 -13.41 40.94 -8.59
CA ALA A 465 -13.14 42.14 -9.36
C ALA A 465 -13.45 43.42 -8.55
N GLY A 466 -12.56 44.41 -8.66
CA GLY A 466 -12.66 45.68 -7.92
C GLY A 466 -12.13 45.64 -6.48
N ASP A 467 -11.65 44.49 -6.02
CA ASP A 467 -10.99 44.32 -4.71
C ASP A 467 -9.44 44.41 -4.86
N THR A 468 -8.73 44.28 -3.74
CA THR A 468 -7.25 44.15 -3.68
C THR A 468 -6.79 42.79 -3.18
N THR A 469 -7.73 41.95 -2.70
CA THR A 469 -7.46 40.64 -2.12
C THR A 469 -7.06 39.64 -3.19
N PHE A 470 -5.88 39.01 -3.06
CA PHE A 470 -5.40 37.95 -3.94
C PHE A 470 -4.81 36.80 -3.13
N TRP A 471 -5.00 35.57 -3.62
CA TRP A 471 -4.54 34.33 -3.00
C TRP A 471 -3.90 33.47 -4.10
N ASP A 472 -2.74 32.87 -3.83
CA ASP A 472 -2.10 32.01 -4.85
C ASP A 472 -2.96 30.81 -5.21
N ARG A 473 -3.73 30.28 -4.26
CA ARG A 473 -4.73 29.24 -4.49
C ARG A 473 -5.59 29.49 -5.73
N ALA A 474 -6.25 30.65 -5.81
CA ALA A 474 -7.11 30.99 -6.95
C ALA A 474 -6.32 31.08 -8.26
N THR A 475 -5.10 31.62 -8.18
CA THR A 475 -4.18 31.74 -9.32
C THR A 475 -3.74 30.35 -9.82
N LEU A 476 -3.42 29.44 -8.91
CA LEU A 476 -2.99 28.07 -9.21
C LEU A 476 -4.13 27.22 -9.77
N TYR A 477 -5.36 27.35 -9.24
CA TYR A 477 -6.54 26.74 -9.87
C TYR A 477 -6.73 27.24 -11.30
N ALA A 478 -6.63 28.55 -11.52
CA ALA A 478 -6.73 29.11 -12.85
C ALA A 478 -5.67 28.51 -13.79
N PHE A 479 -4.40 28.46 -13.41
CA PHE A 479 -3.37 27.85 -14.25
C PHE A 479 -3.63 26.39 -14.58
N ARG A 480 -4.02 25.59 -13.57
CA ARG A 480 -4.39 24.19 -13.76
C ARG A 480 -5.52 24.06 -14.78
N GLY A 481 -6.60 24.83 -14.59
CA GLY A 481 -7.77 24.82 -15.49
C GLY A 481 -7.47 25.35 -16.90
N LEU A 482 -6.67 26.42 -17.02
CA LEU A 482 -6.27 27.00 -18.30
C LEU A 482 -5.43 26.03 -19.13
N PHE A 483 -4.45 25.37 -18.52
CA PHE A 483 -3.70 24.33 -19.22
C PHE A 483 -4.64 23.18 -19.62
N TYR A 484 -5.46 22.68 -18.69
CA TYR A 484 -6.36 21.55 -18.99
C TYR A 484 -7.35 21.86 -20.13
N ALA A 485 -7.87 23.10 -20.19
CA ALA A 485 -8.73 23.60 -21.25
C ALA A 485 -8.01 23.88 -22.59
N GLY A 486 -6.69 23.68 -22.67
CA GLY A 486 -5.92 23.83 -23.91
C GLY A 486 -5.45 25.27 -24.20
N ALA A 487 -5.54 26.19 -23.24
CA ALA A 487 -5.01 27.56 -23.37
C ALA A 487 -3.49 27.63 -23.17
N THR A 488 -2.75 26.67 -23.74
CA THR A 488 -1.37 26.33 -23.38
C THR A 488 -0.40 27.50 -23.44
N ASP A 489 -0.27 28.16 -24.60
CA ASP A 489 0.72 29.23 -24.79
C ASP A 489 0.39 30.48 -23.98
N THR A 490 -0.91 30.81 -23.89
CA THR A 490 -1.39 31.90 -23.05
C THR A 490 -1.06 31.61 -21.58
N CYS A 491 -1.46 30.44 -21.07
CA CYS A 491 -1.22 30.04 -19.69
C CYS A 491 0.27 30.02 -19.35
N ASN A 492 1.11 29.44 -20.22
CA ASN A 492 2.54 29.32 -20.01
C ASN A 492 3.23 30.67 -19.80
N ARG A 493 2.77 31.74 -20.46
CA ARG A 493 3.28 33.10 -20.26
C ARG A 493 3.06 33.58 -18.83
N TYR A 494 1.83 33.46 -18.33
CA TYR A 494 1.48 33.89 -16.98
C TYR A 494 2.06 32.97 -15.91
N PHE A 495 2.09 31.66 -16.16
CA PHE A 495 2.68 30.67 -15.27
C PHE A 495 4.21 30.85 -15.13
N SER A 496 4.90 31.15 -16.24
CA SER A 496 6.33 31.48 -16.23
C SER A 496 6.60 32.77 -15.46
N TYR A 497 5.78 33.81 -15.66
CA TYR A 497 5.88 35.06 -14.90
C TYR A 497 5.65 34.81 -13.40
N TYR A 498 4.58 34.11 -13.03
CA TYR A 498 4.28 33.76 -11.63
C TYR A 498 5.44 32.97 -11.01
N SER A 499 5.94 31.94 -11.70
CA SER A 499 7.01 31.09 -11.19
C SER A 499 8.31 31.88 -10.97
N ARG A 500 8.65 32.79 -11.89
CA ARG A 500 9.78 33.71 -11.73
C ARG A 500 9.58 34.64 -10.54
N THR A 501 8.40 35.22 -10.38
CA THR A 501 8.10 36.15 -9.29
C THR A 501 8.18 35.45 -7.93
N ARG A 502 7.64 34.22 -7.80
CA ARG A 502 7.70 33.48 -6.53
C ARG A 502 9.10 32.96 -6.24
N LEU A 503 9.83 32.46 -7.23
CA LEU A 503 11.15 31.88 -7.00
C LEU A 503 12.28 32.92 -6.85
N LEU A 504 12.24 34.00 -7.65
CA LEU A 504 13.35 34.94 -7.81
C LEU A 504 13.00 36.39 -7.41
N GLY A 505 11.76 36.65 -6.99
CA GLY A 505 11.29 37.98 -6.62
C GLY A 505 11.69 38.40 -5.20
N GLU A 506 11.00 39.42 -4.68
CA GLU A 506 11.28 40.05 -3.39
C GLU A 506 10.78 39.25 -2.17
N HIS A 507 10.24 38.06 -2.40
CA HIS A 507 9.67 37.18 -1.37
C HIS A 507 10.29 35.79 -1.45
N VAL A 508 10.30 35.07 -0.32
CA VAL A 508 10.90 33.73 -0.19
C VAL A 508 10.20 32.68 -1.09
N PRO A 509 10.93 31.65 -1.60
CA PRO A 509 10.58 30.92 -2.82
C PRO A 509 9.48 29.85 -2.69
N TYR A 510 8.24 30.26 -2.43
CA TYR A 510 7.06 29.39 -2.37
C TYR A 510 5.77 30.14 -2.76
N PRO A 511 4.70 29.41 -3.16
CA PRO A 511 3.35 29.96 -3.15
C PRO A 511 2.96 30.55 -1.80
N VAL A 512 2.11 31.59 -1.82
CA VAL A 512 1.78 32.40 -0.63
C VAL A 512 0.29 32.38 -0.27
N GLU A 513 0.02 32.59 1.00
CA GLU A 513 -1.31 32.84 1.58
C GLU A 513 -1.88 34.16 1.06
N ALA A 514 -3.12 34.42 1.47
CA ALA A 514 -3.84 35.67 1.34
C ALA A 514 -2.99 36.95 1.49
N TRP A 515 -3.48 38.01 0.85
CA TRP A 515 -3.13 39.40 1.12
C TRP A 515 -4.42 40.25 1.08
N PRO A 516 -4.63 41.24 1.97
CA PRO A 516 -3.73 41.68 3.06
C PRO A 516 -3.78 40.81 4.32
N GLU A 517 -4.84 40.02 4.52
CA GLU A 517 -4.90 39.01 5.59
C GLU A 517 -3.78 38.00 5.41
N GLY A 518 -3.13 37.54 6.49
CA GLY A 518 -2.10 36.49 6.38
C GLY A 518 -0.74 36.94 5.83
N ASP A 519 -0.58 38.20 5.40
CA ASP A 519 0.71 38.82 5.06
C ASP A 519 1.58 37.94 4.11
N GLN A 520 0.95 37.27 3.14
CA GLN A 520 1.63 36.39 2.18
C GLN A 520 2.47 35.26 2.83
N ARG A 521 2.04 34.74 3.98
CA ARG A 521 2.66 33.58 4.66
C ARG A 521 2.82 32.37 3.74
N HIS A 522 3.75 31.49 4.10
CA HIS A 522 4.04 30.28 3.35
C HIS A 522 3.23 29.09 3.83
N LEU A 523 2.05 28.92 3.23
CA LEU A 523 1.25 27.73 3.43
C LEU A 523 1.70 26.58 2.52
N SER A 524 1.63 25.38 3.09
CA SER A 524 2.16 24.17 2.46
C SER A 524 1.23 23.61 1.38
N ALA A 525 -0.09 23.75 1.55
CA ALA A 525 -1.08 23.14 0.65
C ALA A 525 -1.07 23.77 -0.76
N GLU A 526 -0.82 25.08 -0.86
CA GLU A 526 -0.66 25.80 -2.13
C GLU A 526 0.58 25.31 -2.91
N SER A 527 1.60 24.81 -2.22
CA SER A 527 2.75 24.17 -2.88
C SER A 527 2.36 22.85 -3.55
N ALA A 528 1.47 22.06 -2.93
CA ALA A 528 0.89 20.89 -3.59
C ALA A 528 0.03 21.31 -4.80
N LEU A 529 -0.75 22.39 -4.70
CA LEU A 529 -1.50 22.93 -5.85
C LEU A 529 -0.58 23.34 -7.01
N TYR A 530 0.56 23.98 -6.75
CA TYR A 530 1.55 24.28 -7.80
C TYR A 530 2.01 23.00 -8.49
N CYS A 531 2.28 21.94 -7.74
CA CYS A 531 2.65 20.66 -8.32
C CYS A 531 1.52 20.06 -9.18
N ARG A 532 0.26 20.25 -8.76
CA ARG A 532 -0.93 19.81 -9.51
C ARG A 532 -1.20 20.63 -10.77
N VAL A 533 -0.74 21.89 -10.86
CA VAL A 533 -0.73 22.62 -12.14
C VAL A 533 0.10 21.86 -13.18
N VAL A 534 1.23 21.29 -12.76
CA VAL A 534 2.10 20.50 -13.64
C VAL A 534 1.48 19.14 -13.96
N THR A 535 1.14 18.33 -12.95
CA THR A 535 0.69 16.95 -13.17
C THR A 535 -0.70 16.90 -13.84
N GLU A 536 -1.65 17.71 -13.38
CA GLU A 536 -3.05 17.64 -13.81
C GLU A 536 -3.40 18.69 -14.88
N GLY A 537 -2.66 19.81 -14.93
CA GLY A 537 -2.84 20.84 -15.95
C GLY A 537 -1.92 20.62 -17.17
N LEU A 538 -0.61 20.77 -16.97
CA LEU A 538 0.38 20.75 -18.04
C LEU A 538 0.53 19.37 -18.70
N PHE A 539 0.52 18.29 -17.91
CA PHE A 539 0.51 16.93 -18.46
C PHE A 539 -0.91 16.39 -18.68
N GLY A 540 -1.93 17.01 -18.09
CA GLY A 540 -3.32 16.60 -18.25
C GLY A 540 -3.59 15.20 -17.72
N ILE A 541 -2.94 14.79 -16.63
CA ILE A 541 -3.10 13.45 -16.05
C ILE A 541 -4.42 13.38 -15.28
N ASP A 542 -5.31 12.48 -15.72
CA ASP A 542 -6.61 12.26 -15.10
C ASP A 542 -6.79 10.79 -14.65
N PRO A 543 -6.99 10.51 -13.34
CA PRO A 543 -7.20 9.16 -12.81
C PRO A 543 -8.44 8.47 -13.39
N MET A 544 -8.26 7.30 -14.02
CA MET A 544 -9.34 6.51 -14.64
C MET A 544 -9.65 5.20 -13.89
N GLY A 545 -8.71 4.73 -13.08
CA GLY A 545 -8.81 3.53 -12.23
C GLY A 545 -7.52 3.32 -11.43
N LEU A 546 -7.49 2.31 -10.55
CA LEU A 546 -6.35 2.10 -9.63
C LEU A 546 -4.97 1.93 -10.31
N GLY A 547 -4.94 1.42 -11.54
CA GLY A 547 -3.72 1.30 -12.35
C GLY A 547 -3.83 2.00 -13.71
N LYS A 548 -4.77 2.93 -13.86
CA LYS A 548 -5.21 3.47 -15.15
C LYS A 548 -5.41 4.97 -15.08
N PHE A 549 -4.89 5.69 -16.08
CA PHE A 549 -5.09 7.13 -16.20
C PHE A 549 -5.17 7.55 -17.67
N SER A 550 -5.70 8.74 -17.91
CA SER A 550 -5.61 9.40 -19.21
C SER A 550 -4.59 10.54 -19.17
N LEU A 551 -4.05 10.87 -20.34
CA LEU A 551 -3.02 11.88 -20.52
C LEU A 551 -3.40 12.82 -21.67
N ILE A 552 -3.35 14.13 -21.42
CA ILE A 552 -3.54 15.19 -22.43
C ILE A 552 -2.40 16.20 -22.30
N PRO A 553 -1.21 15.93 -22.86
CA PRO A 553 -0.06 16.81 -22.67
C PRO A 553 -0.26 18.18 -23.31
N ARG A 554 0.14 19.25 -22.64
CA ARG A 554 0.04 20.63 -23.10
C ARG A 554 1.43 21.21 -23.33
N LEU A 555 2.13 20.72 -24.36
CA LEU A 555 3.45 21.22 -24.73
C LEU A 555 3.32 22.64 -25.31
N PRO A 556 3.89 23.69 -24.69
CA PRO A 556 3.90 25.04 -25.26
C PRO A 556 4.64 25.07 -26.60
N SER A 557 4.19 25.90 -27.54
CA SER A 557 4.73 25.93 -28.91
C SER A 557 6.21 26.30 -28.98
N GLY A 558 6.73 27.06 -28.00
CA GLY A 558 8.14 27.38 -27.86
C GLY A 558 9.02 26.28 -27.25
N TRP A 559 8.44 25.16 -26.78
CA TRP A 559 9.16 24.08 -26.12
C TRP A 559 9.39 22.91 -27.07
N LYS A 560 10.66 22.47 -27.20
CA LYS A 560 11.00 21.30 -28.02
C LYS A 560 10.54 19.98 -27.38
N SER A 561 10.57 19.92 -26.06
CA SER A 561 10.21 18.73 -25.29
C SER A 561 9.92 19.08 -23.84
N MET A 562 9.19 18.21 -23.16
CA MET A 562 9.08 18.17 -21.70
C MET A 562 9.02 16.72 -21.21
N SER A 563 9.48 16.45 -20.00
CA SER A 563 9.32 15.15 -19.35
C SER A 563 8.91 15.27 -17.88
N LEU A 564 8.21 14.23 -17.42
CA LEU A 564 7.91 14.00 -16.02
C LEU A 564 8.35 12.57 -15.70
N GLU A 565 9.38 12.44 -14.89
CA GLU A 565 10.04 11.16 -14.55
C GLU A 565 9.75 10.78 -13.10
N HIS A 566 9.80 9.50 -12.77
CA HIS A 566 9.62 9.00 -11.39
C HIS A 566 8.29 9.40 -10.73
N MET A 567 7.18 9.36 -11.48
CA MET A 567 5.82 9.54 -10.93
C MET A 567 5.34 8.23 -10.30
N ALA A 568 5.14 8.19 -8.99
CA ALA A 568 4.84 6.95 -8.25
C ALA A 568 3.34 6.55 -8.18
N ALA A 569 2.47 7.24 -8.93
CA ALA A 569 1.03 7.05 -8.86
C ALA A 569 0.55 5.76 -9.56
N PHE A 570 -0.72 5.38 -9.35
CA PHE A 570 -1.40 4.29 -10.03
C PHE A 570 -0.70 2.93 -9.88
N GLY A 571 -0.13 2.67 -8.69
CA GLY A 571 0.55 1.42 -8.35
C GLY A 571 1.84 1.16 -9.15
N GLY A 572 2.58 2.19 -9.57
CA GLY A 572 3.86 2.01 -10.26
C GLY A 572 4.71 3.27 -10.40
N ASP A 573 5.96 3.10 -10.86
CA ASP A 573 6.83 4.21 -11.27
C ASP A 573 6.63 4.50 -12.76
N TRP A 574 6.14 5.70 -13.07
CA TRP A 574 5.88 6.15 -14.43
C TRP A 574 6.83 7.26 -14.86
N SER A 575 7.25 7.20 -16.11
CA SER A 575 7.93 8.30 -16.79
C SER A 575 7.21 8.65 -18.08
N ILE A 576 7.05 9.94 -18.35
CA ILE A 576 6.35 10.47 -19.53
C ILE A 576 7.31 11.42 -20.23
N ALA A 577 7.56 11.19 -21.51
CA ALA A 577 8.32 12.10 -22.36
C ALA A 577 7.46 12.56 -23.53
N VAL A 578 7.43 13.88 -23.75
CA VAL A 578 6.70 14.54 -24.83
C VAL A 578 7.71 15.31 -25.66
N LYS A 579 7.80 15.00 -26.95
CA LYS A 579 8.64 15.71 -27.92
C LYS A 579 7.79 16.03 -29.13
N GLU A 580 7.58 17.32 -29.39
CA GLU A 580 6.62 17.78 -30.41
C GLU A 580 5.23 17.12 -30.18
N ARG A 581 4.80 16.25 -31.09
CA ARG A 581 3.56 15.47 -30.99
C ARG A 581 3.80 13.99 -30.69
N HIS A 582 5.01 13.61 -30.32
CA HIS A 582 5.38 12.24 -29.99
C HIS A 582 5.38 12.04 -28.46
N VAL A 583 4.62 11.06 -27.97
CA VAL A 583 4.48 10.77 -26.54
C VAL A 583 4.96 9.35 -26.27
N ARG A 584 5.88 9.21 -25.31
CA ARG A 584 6.35 7.94 -24.79
C ARG A 584 6.13 7.84 -23.30
N VAL A 585 5.66 6.67 -22.86
CA VAL A 585 5.34 6.39 -21.46
C VAL A 585 6.01 5.09 -21.04
N TRP A 586 6.73 5.13 -19.92
CA TRP A 586 7.35 3.97 -19.29
C TRP A 586 6.65 3.66 -17.97
N LYS A 587 6.56 2.37 -17.64
CA LYS A 587 6.16 1.85 -16.33
C LYS A 587 7.30 0.98 -15.81
N ASN A 588 7.82 1.27 -14.63
CA ASN A 588 8.95 0.55 -13.99
C ASN A 588 10.14 0.36 -14.94
N GLY A 589 10.46 1.41 -15.73
CA GLY A 589 11.53 1.39 -16.73
C GLY A 589 11.19 0.70 -18.08
N ARG A 590 10.06 0.00 -18.20
CA ARG A 590 9.61 -0.63 -19.45
C ARG A 590 8.73 0.33 -20.25
N LEU A 591 9.00 0.49 -21.55
CA LEU A 591 8.15 1.27 -22.45
C LEU A 591 6.78 0.57 -22.61
N VAL A 592 5.70 1.27 -22.26
CA VAL A 592 4.32 0.75 -22.30
C VAL A 592 3.41 1.51 -23.25
N LYS A 593 3.81 2.72 -23.67
CA LYS A 593 3.12 3.48 -24.73
C LYS A 593 4.14 4.24 -25.55
N ASP A 594 3.97 4.21 -26.87
CA ASP A 594 4.76 4.96 -27.83
C ASP A 594 3.81 5.38 -28.97
N VAL A 595 3.49 6.67 -29.06
CA VAL A 595 2.42 7.14 -29.96
C VAL A 595 2.70 8.52 -30.53
N GLN A 596 2.44 8.66 -31.83
CA GLN A 596 2.27 9.97 -32.47
C GLN A 596 0.87 10.48 -32.14
N TRP A 597 0.80 11.48 -31.28
CA TRP A 597 -0.42 12.04 -30.73
C TRP A 597 -1.00 13.16 -31.61
N ASP A 598 -2.33 13.26 -31.67
CA ASP A 598 -3.03 14.25 -32.49
C ASP A 598 -3.05 15.65 -31.86
N GLY A 599 -2.80 15.76 -30.55
CA GLY A 599 -2.81 17.01 -29.79
C GLY A 599 -4.10 17.27 -29.02
N ASP A 600 -5.14 16.44 -29.21
CA ASP A 600 -6.48 16.68 -28.69
C ASP A 600 -7.06 15.49 -27.91
N ARG A 601 -6.94 14.26 -28.42
CA ARG A 601 -7.61 13.09 -27.82
C ARG A 601 -6.85 12.57 -26.59
N PRO A 602 -7.51 12.25 -25.47
CA PRO A 602 -6.82 11.67 -24.33
C PRO A 602 -6.11 10.36 -24.68
N ILE A 603 -4.84 10.23 -24.31
CA ILE A 603 -4.08 8.98 -24.41
C ILE A 603 -4.40 8.15 -23.17
N ILE A 604 -4.99 6.98 -23.35
CA ILE A 604 -5.30 6.07 -22.23
C ILE A 604 -4.09 5.19 -21.92
N ILE A 605 -3.65 5.21 -20.66
CA ILE A 605 -2.56 4.40 -20.13
C ILE A 605 -3.13 3.40 -19.12
N GLY A 606 -2.71 2.13 -19.21
CA GLY A 606 -3.19 1.04 -18.35
C GLY A 606 -4.42 0.27 -18.86
N ALA A 607 -4.84 0.47 -20.12
CA ALA A 607 -5.89 -0.35 -20.76
C ALA A 607 -5.35 -1.62 -21.45
N ASP A 608 -4.06 -1.65 -21.76
CA ASP A 608 -3.43 -2.68 -22.61
C ASP A 608 -2.16 -3.28 -21.97
N ALA A 609 -2.10 -3.36 -20.63
CA ALA A 609 -1.08 -4.22 -20.04
C ALA A 609 -1.48 -5.65 -20.41
N GLU A 610 -0.77 -6.27 -21.37
CA GLU A 610 -0.74 -7.72 -21.51
C GLU A 610 -0.76 -8.33 -20.10
N ASP A 611 -1.80 -9.09 -19.76
CA ASP A 611 -1.95 -9.70 -18.44
C ASP A 611 -0.70 -10.52 -18.15
N GLU A 612 0.26 -9.94 -17.43
CA GLU A 612 1.50 -10.60 -17.07
C GLU A 612 1.16 -11.85 -16.22
N GLY A 613 1.90 -12.94 -16.45
CA GLY A 613 1.70 -14.22 -15.77
C GLY A 613 0.61 -15.10 -16.38
N VAL A 614 0.27 -16.18 -15.66
CA VAL A 614 -0.63 -17.24 -16.14
C VAL A 614 -2.02 -16.70 -16.52
N GLN A 615 -2.59 -17.27 -17.57
CA GLN A 615 -3.96 -17.00 -18.04
C GLN A 615 -4.74 -18.31 -18.12
N PHE A 616 -6.04 -18.25 -17.85
CA PHE A 616 -6.95 -19.37 -17.97
C PHE A 616 -8.17 -18.98 -18.79
N GLY A 617 -8.65 -19.90 -19.62
CA GLY A 617 -9.93 -19.75 -20.28
C GLY A 617 -10.63 -21.08 -20.42
N SER A 618 -11.96 -21.08 -20.34
CA SER A 618 -12.79 -22.25 -20.54
C SER A 618 -14.08 -21.91 -21.30
N SER A 619 -14.65 -22.91 -21.96
CA SER A 619 -16.04 -22.88 -22.43
C SER A 619 -17.03 -22.66 -21.28
N ASP A 620 -16.64 -23.01 -20.06
CA ASP A 620 -17.35 -22.59 -18.85
C ASP A 620 -16.89 -21.18 -18.45
N THR A 621 -17.57 -20.18 -18.98
CA THR A 621 -17.22 -18.77 -18.73
C THR A 621 -17.29 -18.35 -17.26
N ALA A 622 -18.02 -19.08 -16.42
CA ALA A 622 -18.06 -18.81 -14.98
C ALA A 622 -16.71 -19.16 -14.32
N LEU A 623 -16.08 -20.27 -14.73
CA LEU A 623 -14.75 -20.63 -14.26
C LEU A 623 -13.68 -19.65 -14.75
N THR A 624 -13.80 -19.16 -16.00
CA THR A 624 -12.90 -18.12 -16.51
C THR A 624 -12.94 -16.86 -15.63
N LYS A 625 -14.14 -16.36 -15.34
CA LYS A 625 -14.34 -15.19 -14.47
C LYS A 625 -13.86 -15.43 -13.04
N ALA A 626 -14.10 -16.63 -12.50
CA ALA A 626 -13.62 -17.00 -11.18
C ALA A 626 -12.09 -16.97 -11.10
N PHE A 627 -11.40 -17.48 -12.13
CA PHE A 627 -9.94 -17.43 -12.19
C PHE A 627 -9.41 -16.01 -12.38
N GLU A 628 -10.01 -15.21 -13.25
CA GLU A 628 -9.63 -13.79 -13.45
C GLU A 628 -9.75 -13.00 -12.16
N TRP A 629 -10.87 -13.15 -11.44
CA TRP A 629 -11.05 -12.56 -10.12
C TRP A 629 -9.98 -13.05 -9.13
N ALA A 630 -9.77 -14.36 -9.04
CA ALA A 630 -8.84 -14.94 -8.09
C ALA A 630 -7.39 -14.50 -8.36
N LYS A 631 -6.96 -14.48 -9.62
CA LYS A 631 -5.65 -13.94 -10.03
C LYS A 631 -5.52 -12.46 -9.63
N ALA A 632 -6.51 -11.64 -9.97
CA ALA A 632 -6.48 -10.22 -9.65
C ALA A 632 -6.48 -9.98 -8.13
N GLN A 633 -7.25 -10.76 -7.38
CA GLN A 633 -7.34 -10.65 -5.92
C GLN A 633 -6.05 -11.10 -5.24
N ALA A 634 -5.47 -12.25 -5.63
CA ALA A 634 -4.21 -12.74 -5.09
C ALA A 634 -3.05 -11.76 -5.32
N LEU A 635 -2.95 -11.21 -6.53
CA LEU A 635 -1.89 -10.24 -6.87
C LEU A 635 -2.04 -8.89 -6.15
N ARG A 636 -3.22 -8.56 -5.63
CA ARG A 636 -3.44 -7.34 -4.81
C ARG A 636 -2.81 -7.43 -3.42
N TYR A 637 -2.60 -8.63 -2.88
CA TYR A 637 -1.97 -8.82 -1.58
C TYR A 637 -0.45 -8.72 -1.63
N LYS A 638 0.15 -8.59 -2.82
CA LYS A 638 1.60 -8.43 -2.95
C LYS A 638 2.06 -7.16 -2.24
N GLY A 639 3.03 -7.33 -1.34
CA GLY A 639 3.66 -6.27 -0.56
C GLY A 639 4.36 -5.24 -1.45
N ARG A 640 4.62 -4.06 -0.90
CA ARG A 640 5.15 -2.93 -1.66
C ARG A 640 6.65 -3.12 -1.93
N PRO A 641 7.14 -2.70 -3.11
CA PRO A 641 8.57 -2.60 -3.33
C PRO A 641 9.21 -1.67 -2.29
N GLY A 642 10.08 -2.22 -1.44
CA GLY A 642 10.78 -1.46 -0.40
C GLY A 642 10.31 -1.73 1.03
N ASP A 643 9.25 -2.54 1.23
CA ASP A 643 8.86 -2.99 2.56
C ASP A 643 10.05 -3.66 3.27
N PRO A 644 10.32 -3.35 4.56
CA PRO A 644 11.48 -3.90 5.26
C PRO A 644 11.50 -5.42 5.38
N ALA A 645 10.34 -6.09 5.28
CA ALA A 645 10.25 -7.55 5.18
C ALA A 645 10.91 -8.13 3.92
N GLY A 646 11.19 -7.32 2.89
CA GLY A 646 11.56 -7.80 1.55
C GLY A 646 10.31 -8.17 0.75
N PRO A 647 10.41 -8.94 -0.35
CA PRO A 647 9.24 -9.38 -1.12
C PRO A 647 8.30 -10.26 -0.29
N TRP A 648 7.02 -9.94 -0.21
CA TRP A 648 6.02 -10.71 0.54
C TRP A 648 4.64 -10.53 -0.08
N TYR A 649 3.65 -11.30 0.39
CA TYR A 649 2.24 -11.04 0.15
C TYR A 649 1.43 -11.30 1.41
N GLU A 650 0.31 -10.61 1.60
CA GLU A 650 -0.55 -10.77 2.78
C GLU A 650 -1.11 -12.19 2.86
N SER A 651 -0.83 -12.85 3.99
CA SER A 651 -1.24 -14.21 4.29
C SER A 651 -1.62 -14.30 5.77
N ALA A 652 -2.47 -13.39 6.20
CA ALA A 652 -3.03 -13.31 7.54
C ALA A 652 -4.44 -12.70 7.45
N LEU A 653 -5.13 -12.58 8.59
CA LEU A 653 -6.41 -11.86 8.70
C LEU A 653 -6.26 -10.40 8.25
N PRO A 654 -6.86 -9.97 7.12
CA PRO A 654 -6.74 -8.58 6.71
C PRO A 654 -7.60 -7.63 7.55
N PRO A 655 -7.22 -6.35 7.67
CA PRO A 655 -5.96 -5.76 7.22
C PRO A 655 -4.91 -5.79 8.35
N ARG A 656 -4.00 -6.76 8.32
CA ARG A 656 -2.90 -6.84 9.31
C ARG A 656 -1.55 -6.46 8.72
N ASP A 657 -1.45 -6.35 7.39
CA ASP A 657 -0.17 -6.17 6.70
C ASP A 657 0.87 -7.23 7.13
N ALA A 658 0.42 -8.48 7.23
CA ALA A 658 1.18 -9.57 7.83
C ALA A 658 0.98 -10.91 7.10
N PHE A 659 1.81 -11.88 7.47
CA PHE A 659 1.78 -13.24 6.93
C PHE A 659 2.12 -14.26 8.02
N CYS A 660 1.27 -15.29 8.17
CA CYS A 660 1.44 -16.37 9.15
C CYS A 660 1.87 -17.69 8.51
N MET A 661 2.48 -18.58 9.30
CA MET A 661 3.08 -19.82 8.81
C MET A 661 2.08 -20.74 8.09
N ARG A 662 0.84 -20.86 8.61
CA ARG A 662 -0.22 -21.69 8.04
C ARG A 662 -0.65 -21.18 6.67
N ASP A 663 -1.12 -19.93 6.63
CA ASP A 663 -1.67 -19.33 5.43
C ASP A 663 -0.62 -19.23 4.32
N VAL A 664 0.63 -18.87 4.64
CA VAL A 664 1.72 -18.92 3.64
C VAL A 664 1.90 -20.33 3.09
N SER A 665 1.90 -21.35 3.96
CA SER A 665 2.08 -22.76 3.54
C SER A 665 0.97 -23.22 2.60
N HIS A 666 -0.26 -22.79 2.83
CA HIS A 666 -1.41 -23.16 2.00
C HIS A 666 -1.47 -22.36 0.69
N GLN A 667 -1.13 -21.08 0.73
CA GLN A 667 -1.14 -20.19 -0.44
C GLN A 667 0.04 -20.43 -1.39
N ALA A 668 1.14 -20.98 -0.89
CA ALA A 668 2.44 -21.07 -1.56
C ALA A 668 2.38 -21.50 -3.03
N VAL A 669 1.72 -22.63 -3.32
CA VAL A 669 1.66 -23.15 -4.70
C VAL A 669 0.79 -22.27 -5.61
N GLY A 670 -0.31 -21.73 -5.08
CA GLY A 670 -1.10 -20.70 -5.77
C GLY A 670 -0.27 -19.47 -6.08
N GLY A 671 0.58 -19.02 -5.15
CA GLY A 671 1.53 -17.94 -5.37
C GLY A 671 2.56 -18.25 -6.46
N ALA A 672 3.11 -19.47 -6.46
CA ALA A 672 4.06 -19.91 -7.48
C ALA A 672 3.43 -19.99 -8.89
N ILE A 673 2.17 -20.45 -8.98
CA ILE A 673 1.38 -20.42 -10.22
C ILE A 673 1.27 -18.98 -10.77
N LEU A 674 1.15 -17.99 -9.89
CA LEU A 674 1.06 -16.57 -10.24
C LEU A 674 2.42 -15.89 -10.44
N GLY A 675 3.53 -16.62 -10.30
CA GLY A 675 4.89 -16.07 -10.45
C GLY A 675 5.44 -15.34 -9.23
N LEU A 676 4.88 -15.58 -8.03
CA LEU A 676 5.30 -14.99 -6.76
C LEU A 676 6.42 -15.78 -6.06
N ASP A 677 7.35 -16.34 -6.85
CA ASP A 677 8.44 -17.18 -6.33
C ASP A 677 9.40 -16.40 -5.41
N ALA A 678 9.60 -15.11 -5.67
CA ALA A 678 10.47 -14.27 -4.85
C ALA A 678 9.87 -14.04 -3.46
N GLU A 679 8.57 -13.78 -3.40
CA GLU A 679 7.79 -13.58 -2.19
C GLU A 679 7.72 -14.87 -1.36
N ASN A 680 7.36 -15.99 -2.01
CA ASN A 680 7.36 -17.32 -1.42
C ASN A 680 8.71 -17.66 -0.77
N ARG A 681 9.81 -17.52 -1.52
CA ARG A 681 11.14 -17.81 -1.01
C ARG A 681 11.50 -16.92 0.16
N ASN A 682 11.19 -15.62 0.09
CA ASN A 682 11.49 -14.69 1.16
C ASN A 682 10.70 -15.00 2.44
N MET A 683 9.38 -15.13 2.37
CA MET A 683 8.53 -15.40 3.54
C MET A 683 8.89 -16.73 4.22
N LEU A 684 9.07 -17.82 3.46
CA LEU A 684 9.49 -19.10 4.02
C LEU A 684 10.89 -19.03 4.65
N ARG A 685 11.82 -18.29 4.04
CA ARG A 685 13.16 -18.06 4.61
C ARG A 685 13.11 -17.21 5.88
N LEU A 686 12.17 -16.26 5.98
CA LEU A 686 11.95 -15.47 7.20
C LEU A 686 11.45 -16.33 8.36
N PHE A 687 10.60 -17.32 8.10
CA PHE A 687 10.26 -18.31 9.14
C PHE A 687 11.46 -19.21 9.46
N ALA A 688 12.09 -19.78 8.43
CA ALA A 688 13.19 -20.71 8.60
C ALA A 688 14.39 -20.13 9.38
N LYS A 689 14.74 -18.85 9.15
CA LYS A 689 15.86 -18.19 9.84
C LYS A 689 15.59 -17.96 11.34
N ASN A 690 14.32 -17.92 11.74
CA ASN A 690 13.93 -17.53 13.08
C ASN A 690 13.73 -18.72 14.03
N ILE A 691 13.84 -19.96 13.55
CA ILE A 691 13.83 -21.14 14.44
C ILE A 691 14.98 -21.10 15.44
N SER A 692 14.67 -21.21 16.75
CA SER A 692 15.70 -21.12 17.79
C SER A 692 15.38 -21.94 19.03
N ALA A 693 16.42 -22.27 19.81
CA ALA A 693 16.26 -22.92 21.11
C ALA A 693 15.50 -22.05 22.13
N SER A 694 15.66 -20.72 22.08
CA SER A 694 14.96 -19.77 22.95
C SER A 694 13.43 -19.82 22.79
N LYS A 695 12.97 -20.25 21.62
CA LYS A 695 11.56 -20.44 21.26
C LYS A 695 11.14 -21.90 21.25
N ASP A 696 11.91 -22.77 21.94
CA ASP A 696 11.64 -24.21 22.00
C ASP A 696 11.58 -24.87 20.60
N TRP A 697 12.41 -24.37 19.70
CA TRP A 697 12.49 -24.78 18.30
C TRP A 697 11.26 -24.44 17.46
N CYS A 698 10.41 -23.50 17.90
CA CYS A 698 9.43 -22.83 17.05
C CYS A 698 10.07 -21.69 16.24
N SER A 699 9.42 -21.33 15.13
CA SER A 699 9.57 -20.03 14.46
C SER A 699 8.48 -19.06 14.94
N TYR A 700 8.59 -17.77 14.61
CA TYR A 700 7.48 -16.84 14.76
C TYR A 700 6.28 -17.31 13.94
N TRP A 701 5.10 -17.32 14.58
CA TRP A 701 3.83 -17.70 13.95
C TRP A 701 3.42 -16.73 12.84
N GLU A 702 3.51 -15.43 13.11
CA GLU A 702 3.13 -14.35 12.20
C GLU A 702 4.24 -13.29 12.15
N MET A 703 4.49 -12.75 10.96
CA MET A 703 5.43 -11.65 10.72
C MET A 703 4.75 -10.54 9.90
N ASN A 704 5.10 -9.28 10.16
CA ASN A 704 4.50 -8.13 9.47
C ASN A 704 5.38 -7.58 8.33
N LYS A 705 4.85 -6.61 7.57
CA LYS A 705 5.54 -5.91 6.47
C LYS A 705 6.89 -5.27 6.85
N HIS A 706 7.15 -5.05 8.13
CA HIS A 706 8.42 -4.51 8.63
C HIS A 706 9.47 -5.60 8.89
N GLY A 707 9.17 -6.87 8.64
CA GLY A 707 10.12 -7.98 8.76
C GLY A 707 10.39 -8.41 10.20
N VAL A 708 9.49 -8.06 11.12
CA VAL A 708 9.51 -8.39 12.55
C VAL A 708 8.26 -9.22 12.92
N PRO A 709 8.27 -9.98 14.04
CA PRO A 709 7.07 -10.69 14.47
C PRO A 709 5.89 -9.72 14.68
N ALA A 710 4.69 -10.14 14.30
CA ALA A 710 3.49 -9.33 14.45
C ALA A 710 3.13 -9.16 15.95
N PRO A 711 2.91 -7.92 16.44
CA PRO A 711 2.67 -7.66 17.86
C PRO A 711 1.38 -8.27 18.38
N GLU A 712 0.41 -8.57 17.52
CA GLU A 712 -0.85 -9.26 17.84
C GLU A 712 -0.59 -10.63 18.46
N ASP A 713 0.43 -11.34 17.95
CA ASP A 713 0.71 -12.73 18.28
C ASP A 713 2.05 -12.91 19.01
N TYR A 714 2.75 -11.82 19.37
CA TYR A 714 4.09 -11.85 19.96
C TYR A 714 4.32 -10.79 21.05
N ARG A 715 4.64 -11.25 22.27
CA ARG A 715 5.12 -10.42 23.39
C ARG A 715 6.60 -10.64 23.66
N SER A 716 7.05 -11.90 23.63
CA SER A 716 8.44 -12.29 23.84
C SER A 716 8.72 -13.68 23.25
N ASP A 717 9.99 -14.09 23.14
CA ASP A 717 10.39 -15.45 22.74
C ASP A 717 9.82 -16.56 23.65
N LYS A 718 9.21 -16.22 24.80
CA LYS A 718 8.51 -17.14 25.71
C LYS A 718 6.99 -17.05 25.59
N GLU A 719 6.46 -15.93 25.10
CA GLU A 719 5.03 -15.59 25.08
C GLU A 719 4.65 -15.12 23.67
N PHE A 720 4.27 -16.07 22.81
CA PHE A 720 3.75 -15.81 21.45
C PHE A 720 2.84 -16.97 21.02
N TRP A 721 2.21 -16.93 19.84
CA TRP A 721 1.39 -18.06 19.35
C TRP A 721 2.25 -19.26 18.93
N TYR A 722 2.04 -20.43 19.53
CA TYR A 722 2.84 -21.65 19.28
C TYR A 722 2.01 -22.77 18.63
N ASN A 723 1.50 -22.53 17.42
CA ASN A 723 0.83 -23.59 16.65
C ASN A 723 1.80 -24.70 16.26
N LEU A 724 1.57 -25.90 16.79
CA LEU A 724 2.55 -26.97 16.72
C LEU A 724 2.66 -27.60 15.33
N ASP A 725 1.57 -27.56 14.57
CA ASP A 725 1.41 -28.03 13.19
C ASP A 725 2.31 -27.27 12.21
N ALA A 726 2.50 -25.97 12.48
CA ALA A 726 3.03 -24.99 11.53
C ALA A 726 4.43 -25.33 11.01
N ASN A 727 5.30 -25.87 11.87
CA ASN A 727 6.65 -26.27 11.47
C ASN A 727 6.64 -27.34 10.37
N PHE A 728 5.73 -28.31 10.47
CA PHE A 728 5.63 -29.41 9.51
C PHE A 728 4.95 -28.98 8.21
N ASP A 729 4.03 -28.03 8.30
CA ASP A 729 3.35 -27.47 7.14
C ASP A 729 4.28 -26.57 6.31
N VAL A 730 5.06 -25.70 6.96
CA VAL A 730 6.12 -24.91 6.30
C VAL A 730 7.15 -25.82 5.64
N LEU A 731 7.53 -26.91 6.31
CA LEU A 731 8.43 -27.92 5.75
C LEU A 731 7.81 -28.57 4.49
N SER A 732 6.53 -28.94 4.55
CA SER A 732 5.77 -29.46 3.40
C SER A 732 5.68 -28.45 2.26
N ALA A 733 5.42 -27.18 2.56
CA ALA A 733 5.35 -26.10 1.58
C ALA A 733 6.68 -25.87 0.86
N MET A 734 7.80 -25.86 1.59
CA MET A 734 9.15 -25.76 1.00
C MET A 734 9.40 -26.89 -0.01
N TRP A 735 9.02 -28.12 0.32
CA TRP A 735 9.16 -29.24 -0.61
C TRP A 735 8.24 -29.11 -1.82
N ARG A 736 6.94 -28.80 -1.61
CA ARG A 736 5.97 -28.62 -2.71
C ARG A 736 6.41 -27.53 -3.69
N LEU A 737 6.93 -26.40 -3.18
CA LEU A 737 7.48 -25.33 -4.01
C LEU A 737 8.75 -25.76 -4.75
N GLY A 738 9.67 -26.45 -4.08
CA GLY A 738 10.87 -26.96 -4.73
C GLY A 738 10.57 -27.98 -5.83
N VAL A 739 9.54 -28.82 -5.65
CA VAL A 739 9.02 -29.71 -6.69
C VAL A 739 8.38 -28.92 -7.83
N TRP A 740 7.49 -27.96 -7.54
CA TRP A 740 6.79 -27.17 -8.55
C TRP A 740 7.75 -26.33 -9.41
N THR A 741 8.67 -25.61 -8.76
CA THR A 741 9.61 -24.68 -9.41
C THR A 741 10.84 -25.39 -9.97
N GLY A 742 11.17 -26.58 -9.46
CA GLY A 742 12.44 -27.27 -9.73
C GLY A 742 13.64 -26.59 -9.06
N ASP A 743 13.41 -25.71 -8.09
CA ASP A 743 14.44 -25.01 -7.33
C ASP A 743 14.67 -25.69 -5.98
N SER A 744 15.81 -26.38 -5.84
CA SER A 744 16.15 -27.04 -4.60
C SER A 744 16.50 -26.08 -3.45
N SER A 745 16.70 -24.78 -3.72
CA SER A 745 17.04 -23.82 -2.66
C SER A 745 15.96 -23.72 -1.58
N TYR A 746 14.70 -24.03 -1.89
CA TYR A 746 13.63 -24.09 -0.89
C TYR A 746 13.92 -25.07 0.26
N TYR A 747 14.67 -26.16 0.03
CA TYR A 747 14.96 -27.17 1.05
C TYR A 747 16.45 -27.46 1.26
N ASP A 748 17.35 -27.07 0.35
CA ASP A 748 18.79 -27.37 0.41
C ASP A 748 19.68 -26.21 0.86
N ASP A 749 19.19 -24.97 0.87
CA ASP A 749 19.99 -23.87 1.38
C ASP A 749 20.26 -24.05 2.90
N PRO A 750 21.36 -23.50 3.45
CA PRO A 750 21.73 -23.73 4.85
C PRO A 750 20.65 -23.35 5.87
N VAL A 751 19.87 -22.30 5.60
CA VAL A 751 18.80 -21.84 6.49
C VAL A 751 17.64 -22.84 6.48
N SER A 752 17.15 -23.23 5.30
CA SER A 752 16.12 -24.26 5.17
C SER A 752 16.56 -25.61 5.72
N ARG A 753 17.82 -26.03 5.50
CA ARG A 753 18.35 -27.28 6.08
C ARG A 753 18.28 -27.28 7.60
N ASN A 754 18.72 -26.21 8.24
CA ASN A 754 18.63 -26.09 9.69
C ASN A 754 17.17 -26.15 10.16
N PHE A 755 16.26 -25.42 9.50
CA PHE A 755 14.82 -25.49 9.84
C PHE A 755 14.27 -26.91 9.74
N LEU A 756 14.49 -27.59 8.61
CA LEU A 756 14.06 -28.97 8.37
C LEU A 756 14.56 -29.92 9.47
N GLU A 757 15.87 -29.89 9.75
CA GLU A 757 16.52 -30.76 10.74
C GLU A 757 16.02 -30.50 12.17
N LYS A 758 15.81 -29.23 12.55
CA LYS A 758 15.29 -28.89 13.88
C LYS A 758 13.82 -29.30 14.05
N SER A 759 12.99 -29.11 13.02
CA SER A 759 11.57 -29.44 13.02
C SER A 759 11.30 -30.95 13.19
N VAL A 760 12.09 -31.82 12.57
CA VAL A 760 11.89 -33.29 12.65
C VAL A 760 12.69 -33.99 13.75
N GLY A 761 13.53 -33.24 14.48
CA GLY A 761 14.40 -33.75 15.53
C GLY A 761 14.08 -33.12 16.89
N PRO A 762 14.87 -32.13 17.35
CA PRO A 762 14.69 -31.47 18.65
C PRO A 762 13.28 -30.94 18.92
N TYR A 763 12.58 -30.42 17.91
CA TYR A 763 11.23 -29.88 18.05
C TYR A 763 10.23 -30.96 18.54
N ILE A 764 10.19 -32.12 17.87
CA ILE A 764 9.33 -33.25 18.27
C ILE A 764 9.62 -33.67 19.71
N GLY A 765 10.90 -33.71 20.10
CA GLY A 765 11.31 -34.04 21.46
C GLY A 765 10.84 -33.01 22.48
N ARG A 766 11.08 -31.73 22.19
CA ARG A 766 10.80 -30.61 23.10
C ARG A 766 9.31 -30.43 23.40
N TRP A 767 8.45 -30.78 22.45
CA TRP A 767 7.00 -30.64 22.56
C TRP A 767 6.28 -31.95 22.91
N VAL A 768 7.01 -33.03 23.19
CA VAL A 768 6.43 -34.34 23.57
C VAL A 768 5.50 -34.87 22.47
N LEU A 769 5.98 -34.87 21.23
CA LEU A 769 5.21 -35.21 20.03
C LEU A 769 5.54 -36.60 19.46
N GLN A 770 6.18 -37.48 20.23
CA GLN A 770 6.47 -38.87 19.83
C GLN A 770 5.17 -39.67 19.65
N PRO A 771 5.11 -40.66 18.74
CA PRO A 771 3.88 -41.42 18.46
C PRO A 771 3.20 -41.96 19.74
N ASP A 772 3.98 -42.63 20.60
CA ASP A 772 3.47 -43.25 21.84
C ASP A 772 3.15 -42.25 22.96
N SER A 773 3.45 -40.96 22.77
CA SER A 773 3.26 -39.91 23.78
C SER A 773 2.10 -38.96 23.46
N LEU A 774 1.52 -39.01 22.26
CA LEU A 774 0.54 -38.00 21.82
C LEU A 774 -0.72 -37.95 22.71
N LEU A 775 -1.23 -39.09 23.16
CA LEU A 775 -2.41 -39.15 24.04
C LEU A 775 -2.04 -38.96 25.53
N THR A 776 -0.78 -39.14 25.90
CA THR A 776 -0.32 -39.07 27.30
C THR A 776 0.46 -37.79 27.64
N ARG A 777 0.77 -36.94 26.65
CA ARG A 777 1.46 -35.66 26.85
C ARG A 777 0.64 -34.71 27.72
N PRO A 778 1.27 -33.77 28.45
CA PRO A 778 0.54 -32.70 29.12
C PRO A 778 -0.19 -31.80 28.10
N ALA A 779 -1.29 -31.16 28.50
CA ALA A 779 -2.06 -30.26 27.63
C ALA A 779 -1.26 -28.99 27.26
N HIS A 780 -0.49 -28.44 28.20
CA HIS A 780 0.31 -27.22 28.02
C HIS A 780 1.81 -27.48 28.27
N PRO A 781 2.50 -28.24 27.40
CA PRO A 781 3.93 -28.47 27.55
C PRO A 781 4.71 -27.16 27.45
N ASN A 782 5.71 -26.99 28.32
CA ASN A 782 6.58 -25.82 28.35
C ASN A 782 5.87 -24.48 28.66
N ALA A 783 4.65 -24.51 29.19
CA ALA A 783 3.97 -23.33 29.72
C ALA A 783 4.54 -22.89 31.09
N PRO A 784 4.38 -21.60 31.46
CA PRO A 784 4.75 -21.11 32.77
C PRO A 784 4.06 -21.89 33.89
N VAL A 785 4.73 -21.98 35.04
CA VAL A 785 4.17 -22.52 36.28
C VAL A 785 4.26 -21.43 37.35
N PRO A 786 3.13 -20.96 37.91
CA PRO A 786 1.75 -21.41 37.66
C PRO A 786 1.21 -21.02 36.28
N PHE A 787 0.32 -21.85 35.71
CA PHE A 787 -0.38 -21.59 34.45
C PHE A 787 -1.51 -20.58 34.69
N ASN A 788 -1.60 -19.54 33.86
CA ASN A 788 -2.63 -18.52 33.93
C ASN A 788 -3.66 -18.70 32.81
N GLU A 789 -4.79 -19.31 33.15
CA GLU A 789 -5.86 -19.56 32.17
C GLU A 789 -6.53 -18.27 31.67
N GLN A 790 -6.30 -17.11 32.29
CA GLN A 790 -6.76 -15.81 31.79
C GLN A 790 -5.78 -15.17 30.79
N ASP A 791 -4.49 -15.54 30.78
CA ASP A 791 -3.54 -15.02 29.78
C ASP A 791 -3.62 -15.83 28.47
N ALA A 792 -3.86 -15.13 27.36
CA ALA A 792 -3.90 -15.75 26.05
C ALA A 792 -2.55 -16.38 25.66
N PHE A 793 -1.42 -15.79 26.08
CA PHE A 793 -0.10 -16.33 25.73
C PHE A 793 0.25 -17.61 26.48
N ASP A 794 -0.34 -17.83 27.66
CA ASP A 794 -0.26 -19.11 28.37
C ASP A 794 -1.12 -20.17 27.66
N ARG A 795 -2.39 -19.83 27.34
CA ARG A 795 -3.29 -20.75 26.62
C ARG A 795 -2.77 -21.16 25.24
N CYS A 796 -2.11 -20.24 24.55
CA CYS A 796 -1.58 -20.47 23.20
C CYS A 796 -0.17 -21.09 23.18
N ARG A 797 0.34 -21.47 24.35
CA ARG A 797 1.61 -22.17 24.48
C ARG A 797 1.48 -23.66 24.16
N GLY A 798 1.93 -24.02 22.97
CA GLY A 798 1.91 -25.37 22.45
C GLY A 798 0.54 -25.79 21.89
N LEU A 799 -0.16 -24.86 21.23
CA LEU A 799 -1.44 -25.11 20.55
C LEU A 799 -1.32 -26.34 19.64
N PRO A 800 -2.05 -27.43 19.94
CA PRO A 800 -1.80 -28.69 19.27
C PRO A 800 -2.80 -28.97 18.15
N SER A 801 -3.38 -27.92 17.57
CA SER A 801 -4.33 -27.94 16.46
C SER A 801 -4.50 -26.52 15.92
N TYR A 802 -4.83 -26.38 14.63
CA TYR A 802 -5.33 -25.13 14.07
C TYR A 802 -6.76 -24.80 14.52
N SER A 803 -7.46 -25.74 15.16
CA SER A 803 -8.75 -25.52 15.80
C SER A 803 -8.58 -24.94 17.21
N GLU A 804 -8.19 -23.66 17.30
CA GLU A 804 -7.78 -23.01 18.55
C GLU A 804 -8.91 -22.76 19.57
N GLY A 805 -10.18 -22.88 19.15
CA GLY A 805 -11.35 -22.58 19.99
C GLY A 805 -11.70 -23.64 21.05
N ILE A 806 -10.96 -24.75 21.13
CA ILE A 806 -11.27 -25.87 22.02
C ILE A 806 -10.34 -25.86 23.24
N PRO A 807 -10.85 -25.63 24.46
CA PRO A 807 -10.00 -25.53 25.64
C PRO A 807 -9.40 -26.88 26.05
N ASN A 808 -8.20 -26.86 26.63
CA ASN A 808 -7.56 -28.01 27.28
C ASN A 808 -7.36 -29.26 26.38
N ILE A 809 -7.18 -29.06 25.08
CA ILE A 809 -6.80 -30.12 24.15
C ILE A 809 -5.34 -30.54 24.33
N LYS A 810 -5.06 -31.85 24.32
CA LYS A 810 -3.70 -32.40 24.31
C LYS A 810 -3.15 -32.53 22.89
N VAL A 811 -4.01 -32.91 21.95
CA VAL A 811 -3.64 -33.16 20.56
C VAL A 811 -4.87 -33.06 19.67
N GLY A 812 -4.74 -32.38 18.52
CA GLY A 812 -5.66 -32.42 17.40
C GLY A 812 -5.24 -33.45 16.35
N VAL A 813 -6.21 -33.94 15.58
CA VAL A 813 -5.96 -34.93 14.52
C VAL A 813 -5.16 -34.32 13.35
N ASP A 814 -5.30 -33.02 13.15
CA ASP A 814 -4.52 -32.21 12.22
C ASP A 814 -3.03 -32.22 12.58
N LEU A 815 -2.68 -32.11 13.87
CA LEU A 815 -1.29 -32.22 14.32
C LEU A 815 -0.70 -33.61 14.03
N VAL A 816 -1.49 -34.67 14.22
CA VAL A 816 -1.07 -36.04 13.86
C VAL A 816 -0.80 -36.15 12.35
N ALA A 817 -1.68 -35.58 11.54
CA ALA A 817 -1.55 -35.57 10.08
C ALA A 817 -0.35 -34.72 9.62
N ALA A 818 -0.13 -33.56 10.24
CA ALA A 818 1.00 -32.68 9.98
C ALA A 818 2.34 -33.37 10.35
N LEU A 819 2.41 -34.03 11.51
CA LEU A 819 3.57 -34.84 11.92
C LEU A 819 3.90 -35.93 10.88
N TYR A 820 2.88 -36.68 10.45
CA TYR A 820 3.03 -37.68 9.39
C TYR A 820 3.62 -37.06 8.12
N ARG A 821 3.01 -36.00 7.59
CA ARG A 821 3.45 -35.37 6.34
C ARG A 821 4.82 -34.72 6.47
N GLY A 822 5.12 -34.07 7.58
CA GLY A 822 6.42 -33.44 7.82
C GLY A 822 7.56 -34.46 7.79
N LEU A 823 7.37 -35.60 8.45
CA LEU A 823 8.35 -36.70 8.46
C LEU A 823 8.47 -37.39 7.09
N MET A 824 7.36 -37.60 6.38
CA MET A 824 7.39 -38.12 5.02
C MET A 824 8.10 -37.16 4.07
N THR A 825 7.85 -35.86 4.19
CA THR A 825 8.51 -34.84 3.36
C THR A 825 10.00 -34.80 3.63
N TYR A 826 10.44 -34.86 4.90
CA TYR A 826 11.86 -34.93 5.21
C TYR A 826 12.51 -36.22 4.69
N SER A 827 11.78 -37.34 4.72
CA SER A 827 12.19 -38.59 4.06
C SER A 827 12.41 -38.37 2.55
N ASP A 828 11.49 -37.68 1.87
CA ASP A 828 11.60 -37.39 0.44
C ASP A 828 12.78 -36.47 0.12
N VAL A 829 13.02 -35.43 0.92
CA VAL A 829 14.21 -34.57 0.83
C VAL A 829 15.49 -35.39 0.99
N LEU A 830 15.56 -36.30 1.97
CA LEU A 830 16.71 -37.19 2.17
C LEU A 830 16.91 -38.15 0.98
N ARG A 831 15.83 -38.70 0.41
CA ARG A 831 15.92 -39.52 -0.81
C ARG A 831 16.46 -38.72 -1.98
N HIS A 832 16.02 -37.48 -2.14
CA HIS A 832 16.52 -36.58 -3.18
C HIS A 832 18.02 -36.28 -3.01
N ARG A 833 18.49 -36.21 -1.76
CA ARG A 833 19.92 -36.10 -1.41
C ARG A 833 20.71 -37.41 -1.49
N GLY A 834 20.09 -38.50 -1.94
CA GLY A 834 20.73 -39.83 -2.01
C GLY A 834 20.90 -40.56 -0.67
N ARG A 835 20.36 -40.03 0.44
CA ARG A 835 20.48 -40.58 1.81
C ARG A 835 19.35 -41.56 2.13
N LYS A 836 19.22 -42.62 1.33
CA LYS A 836 18.09 -43.57 1.39
C LYS A 836 17.91 -44.24 2.76
N GLY A 837 19.00 -44.68 3.40
CA GLY A 837 18.92 -45.37 4.70
C GLY A 837 18.34 -44.48 5.80
N GLU A 838 18.72 -43.21 5.83
CA GLU A 838 18.15 -42.23 6.78
C GLU A 838 16.71 -41.87 6.42
N ALA A 839 16.41 -41.72 5.13
CA ALA A 839 15.05 -41.47 4.66
C ALA A 839 14.08 -42.56 5.18
N ASP A 840 14.49 -43.83 5.15
CA ASP A 840 13.64 -44.94 5.58
C ASP A 840 13.39 -44.94 7.10
N VAL A 841 14.30 -44.38 7.92
CA VAL A 841 14.06 -44.18 9.35
C VAL A 841 12.90 -43.23 9.58
N TYR A 842 12.89 -42.08 8.91
CA TYR A 842 11.83 -41.09 9.04
C TYR A 842 10.52 -41.57 8.43
N ALA A 843 10.55 -42.31 7.32
CA ALA A 843 9.35 -42.92 6.73
C ALA A 843 8.72 -43.95 7.67
N ARG A 844 9.52 -44.80 8.34
CA ARG A 844 9.01 -45.74 9.36
C ARG A 844 8.38 -45.01 10.54
N ARG A 845 9.02 -43.94 11.02
CA ARG A 845 8.49 -43.11 12.11
C ARG A 845 7.17 -42.42 11.72
N ALA A 846 7.09 -41.86 10.50
CA ALA A 846 5.84 -41.34 9.96
C ALA A 846 4.75 -42.42 9.97
N GLY A 847 5.09 -43.64 9.50
CA GLY A 847 4.20 -44.80 9.52
C GLY A 847 3.61 -45.13 10.89
N GLN A 848 4.34 -44.88 11.99
CA GLN A 848 3.82 -45.07 13.35
C GLN A 848 2.67 -44.11 13.65
N TYR A 849 2.79 -42.82 13.31
CA TYR A 849 1.69 -41.86 13.49
C TYR A 849 0.43 -42.28 12.72
N ARG A 850 0.59 -42.78 11.49
CA ARG A 850 -0.53 -43.31 10.71
C ARG A 850 -1.17 -44.54 11.37
N VAL A 851 -0.35 -45.47 11.90
CA VAL A 851 -0.89 -46.63 12.64
C VAL A 851 -1.71 -46.20 13.84
N HIS A 852 -1.25 -45.21 14.62
CA HIS A 852 -2.02 -44.64 15.73
C HIS A 852 -3.28 -43.92 15.26
N LEU A 853 -3.21 -43.14 14.18
CA LEU A 853 -4.37 -42.50 13.59
C LEU A 853 -5.46 -43.53 13.26
N GLU A 854 -5.10 -44.59 12.54
CA GLU A 854 -6.06 -45.63 12.13
C GLU A 854 -6.59 -46.47 13.29
N LYS A 855 -5.80 -46.63 14.35
CA LYS A 855 -6.16 -47.44 15.52
C LYS A 855 -7.01 -46.67 16.53
N ASP A 856 -6.61 -45.44 16.86
CA ASP A 856 -7.08 -44.74 18.05
C ASP A 856 -8.07 -43.60 17.71
N TRP A 857 -7.99 -43.02 16.50
CA TRP A 857 -8.75 -41.81 16.14
C TRP A 857 -10.01 -42.08 15.32
N TRP A 858 -10.25 -43.32 14.90
CA TRP A 858 -11.47 -43.67 14.16
C TRP A 858 -12.62 -44.04 15.11
N SER A 859 -13.80 -43.49 14.86
CA SER A 859 -15.03 -43.85 15.55
C SER A 859 -15.92 -44.70 14.65
N ASP A 860 -16.03 -45.99 14.95
CA ASP A 860 -16.90 -46.89 14.18
C ASP A 860 -18.39 -46.53 14.31
N SER A 861 -18.80 -45.96 15.46
CA SER A 861 -20.20 -45.56 15.67
C SER A 861 -20.58 -44.29 14.92
N ALA A 862 -19.63 -43.38 14.72
CA ALA A 862 -19.84 -42.15 13.97
C ALA A 862 -19.42 -42.27 12.49
N ASP A 863 -18.77 -43.38 12.10
CA ASP A 863 -18.20 -43.62 10.77
C ASP A 863 -17.27 -42.49 10.31
N ARG A 864 -16.49 -41.93 11.27
CA ARG A 864 -15.70 -40.69 11.14
C ARG A 864 -14.49 -40.67 12.07
N TYR A 865 -13.53 -39.78 11.78
CA TYR A 865 -12.41 -39.53 12.67
C TYR A 865 -12.80 -38.58 13.81
N TRP A 866 -12.38 -38.90 15.02
CA TRP A 866 -12.22 -37.92 16.09
C TRP A 866 -11.25 -36.83 15.65
N THR A 867 -11.48 -35.59 16.06
CA THR A 867 -10.66 -34.45 15.63
C THR A 867 -9.79 -33.86 16.74
N TRP A 868 -10.09 -34.16 18.00
CA TRP A 868 -9.26 -33.75 19.14
C TRP A 868 -9.35 -34.74 20.30
N TYR A 869 -8.33 -34.70 21.17
CA TYR A 869 -8.26 -35.44 22.42
C TYR A 869 -7.93 -34.49 23.59
N SER A 870 -8.71 -34.51 24.67
CA SER A 870 -8.60 -33.56 25.78
C SER A 870 -7.75 -34.06 26.96
N ASN A 871 -7.45 -33.14 27.88
CA ASN A 871 -6.72 -33.47 29.10
C ASN A 871 -7.45 -34.50 30.00
N GLU A 872 -8.78 -34.53 29.94
CA GLU A 872 -9.65 -35.47 30.66
C GLU A 872 -9.68 -36.88 30.07
N GLY A 873 -9.01 -37.09 28.93
CA GLY A 873 -8.95 -38.37 28.27
C GLY A 873 -10.12 -38.65 27.32
N HIS A 874 -10.80 -37.61 26.87
CA HIS A 874 -11.96 -37.70 25.98
C HIS A 874 -11.58 -37.38 24.53
N PHE A 875 -12.07 -38.20 23.60
CA PHE A 875 -12.07 -37.86 22.17
C PHE A 875 -13.33 -37.06 21.82
N GLY A 876 -13.18 -36.08 20.93
CA GLY A 876 -14.30 -35.30 20.41
C GLY A 876 -14.17 -34.96 18.93
N MET A 877 -15.24 -34.40 18.36
CA MET A 877 -15.35 -34.06 16.94
C MET A 877 -15.62 -32.56 16.76
N GLY A 878 -15.14 -32.01 15.65
CA GLY A 878 -15.20 -30.59 15.31
C GLY A 878 -14.51 -30.35 13.96
N GLU A 879 -13.79 -29.24 13.85
CA GLU A 879 -12.91 -28.99 12.69
C GLU A 879 -11.64 -29.84 12.75
N GLY A 880 -11.01 -30.10 11.59
CA GLY A 880 -9.71 -30.78 11.49
C GLY A 880 -9.63 -31.90 10.45
N GLU A 881 -10.75 -32.53 10.07
CA GLU A 881 -10.77 -33.63 9.09
C GLU A 881 -10.20 -33.25 7.71
N THR A 882 -10.32 -31.98 7.31
CA THR A 882 -9.73 -31.44 6.07
C THR A 882 -8.23 -31.71 5.99
N PHE A 883 -7.53 -31.60 7.14
CA PHE A 883 -6.08 -31.76 7.20
C PHE A 883 -5.63 -33.21 7.03
N LEU A 884 -6.49 -34.20 7.31
CA LEU A 884 -6.20 -35.60 7.03
C LEU A 884 -6.03 -35.86 5.53
N LEU A 885 -6.82 -35.16 4.71
CA LEU A 885 -6.69 -35.20 3.26
C LEU A 885 -5.60 -34.26 2.77
N TRP A 886 -5.50 -33.02 3.28
CA TRP A 886 -4.46 -32.07 2.90
C TRP A 886 -3.05 -32.66 3.06
N PHE A 887 -2.79 -33.27 4.22
CA PHE A 887 -1.54 -33.95 4.53
C PHE A 887 -1.49 -35.40 4.04
N ASP A 888 -2.52 -35.87 3.32
CA ASP A 888 -2.59 -37.15 2.62
C ASP A 888 -2.07 -38.31 3.49
N VAL A 889 -2.65 -38.43 4.68
CA VAL A 889 -2.32 -39.48 5.67
C VAL A 889 -3.26 -40.70 5.58
N LEU A 890 -4.43 -40.54 4.99
CA LEU A 890 -5.45 -41.58 4.88
C LEU A 890 -5.12 -42.58 3.75
N HIS A 891 -4.76 -43.81 4.12
CA HIS A 891 -4.47 -44.89 3.17
C HIS A 891 -5.60 -45.92 3.09
N ASP A 892 -6.45 -46.01 4.12
CA ASP A 892 -7.69 -46.79 4.04
C ASP A 892 -8.67 -46.05 3.12
N THR A 893 -8.95 -46.63 1.95
CA THR A 893 -9.81 -46.02 0.95
C THR A 893 -11.27 -45.92 1.40
N ALA A 894 -11.75 -46.83 2.24
CA ALA A 894 -13.12 -46.75 2.75
C ALA A 894 -13.26 -45.55 3.70
N ARG A 895 -12.33 -45.40 4.65
CA ARG A 895 -12.32 -44.25 5.57
C ARG A 895 -12.05 -42.94 4.86
N ALA A 896 -11.12 -42.91 3.91
CA ALA A 896 -10.87 -41.73 3.07
C ALA A 896 -12.13 -41.30 2.31
N ARG A 897 -12.92 -42.26 1.78
CA ARG A 897 -14.19 -42.00 1.11
C ARG A 897 -15.21 -41.37 2.08
N ARG A 898 -15.33 -41.92 3.29
CA ARG A 898 -16.21 -41.36 4.33
C ARG A 898 -15.83 -39.94 4.72
N THR A 899 -14.54 -39.68 4.90
CA THR A 899 -14.05 -38.34 5.23
C THR A 899 -14.39 -37.31 4.15
N ILE A 900 -14.13 -37.60 2.87
CA ILE A 900 -14.45 -36.65 1.79
C ILE A 900 -15.97 -36.50 1.57
N ASP A 901 -16.76 -37.56 1.76
CA ASP A 901 -18.23 -37.50 1.74
C ASP A 901 -18.75 -36.57 2.85
N HIS A 902 -18.18 -36.65 4.06
CA HIS A 902 -18.54 -35.76 5.15
C HIS A 902 -18.17 -34.31 4.83
N LEU A 903 -16.94 -34.04 4.40
CA LEU A 903 -16.50 -32.69 4.02
C LEU A 903 -17.36 -32.06 2.93
N ALA A 904 -17.87 -32.87 1.99
CA ALA A 904 -18.78 -32.42 0.93
C ALA A 904 -20.23 -32.15 1.39
N SER A 905 -20.64 -32.66 2.56
CA SER A 905 -22.01 -32.57 3.06
C SER A 905 -22.25 -31.46 4.07
N VAL A 906 -21.19 -30.84 4.59
CA VAL A 906 -21.24 -29.79 5.62
C VAL A 906 -20.69 -28.47 5.09
N LYS A 907 -21.24 -27.35 5.58
CA LYS A 907 -20.70 -26.01 5.33
C LYS A 907 -19.61 -25.71 6.36
N TRP A 908 -18.42 -25.36 5.89
CA TRP A 908 -17.27 -25.04 6.72
C TRP A 908 -17.00 -23.53 6.76
N ASN A 909 -16.11 -23.10 7.67
CA ASN A 909 -15.58 -21.74 7.64
C ASN A 909 -14.80 -21.46 6.33
N MET A 910 -14.46 -20.19 6.10
CA MET A 910 -13.89 -19.75 4.83
C MET A 910 -12.49 -20.34 4.61
N GLU A 911 -11.69 -20.40 5.66
CA GLU A 911 -10.35 -20.98 5.70
C GLU A 911 -10.39 -22.44 5.24
N ASN A 912 -11.19 -23.29 5.90
CA ASN A 912 -11.38 -24.69 5.48
C ASN A 912 -11.90 -24.80 4.05
N THR A 913 -12.90 -23.98 3.69
CA THR A 913 -13.52 -24.05 2.37
C THR A 913 -12.53 -23.72 1.25
N SER A 914 -11.54 -22.87 1.52
CA SER A 914 -10.52 -22.47 0.53
C SER A 914 -9.64 -23.64 0.05
N TYR A 915 -9.46 -24.69 0.87
CA TYR A 915 -8.67 -25.88 0.53
C TYR A 915 -9.44 -26.88 -0.35
N LEU A 916 -10.77 -26.88 -0.21
CA LEU A 916 -11.64 -27.91 -0.75
C LEU A 916 -11.66 -28.01 -2.27
N PRO A 917 -11.53 -26.93 -3.09
CA PRO A 917 -11.47 -27.06 -4.54
C PRO A 917 -10.39 -28.04 -5.01
N TYR A 918 -9.15 -27.88 -4.53
CA TYR A 918 -8.05 -28.77 -4.90
C TYR A 918 -8.28 -30.19 -4.39
N LEU A 919 -8.73 -30.33 -3.13
CA LEU A 919 -9.00 -31.64 -2.53
C LEU A 919 -10.12 -32.38 -3.28
N PHE A 920 -11.28 -31.76 -3.50
CA PHE A 920 -12.38 -32.39 -4.23
C PHE A 920 -11.96 -32.85 -5.63
N TYR A 921 -11.18 -32.06 -6.38
CA TYR A 921 -10.65 -32.53 -7.67
C TYR A 921 -9.74 -33.74 -7.54
N ARG A 922 -8.79 -33.70 -6.59
CA ARG A 922 -7.85 -34.80 -6.33
C ARG A 922 -8.55 -36.08 -5.88
N GLU A 923 -9.64 -35.94 -5.13
CA GLU A 923 -10.43 -37.04 -4.57
C GLU A 923 -11.53 -37.56 -5.52
N GLY A 924 -11.72 -36.94 -6.70
CA GLY A 924 -12.68 -37.40 -7.73
C GLY A 924 -14.06 -36.74 -7.70
N TYR A 925 -14.28 -35.73 -6.85
CA TYR A 925 -15.52 -34.98 -6.67
C TYR A 925 -15.53 -33.73 -7.58
N TRP A 926 -15.33 -33.92 -8.88
CA TRP A 926 -15.06 -32.83 -9.83
C TRP A 926 -16.17 -31.78 -9.93
N ASP A 927 -17.42 -32.22 -9.91
CA ASP A 927 -18.57 -31.29 -9.98
C ASP A 927 -18.71 -30.49 -8.68
N THR A 928 -18.47 -31.11 -7.51
CA THR A 928 -18.41 -30.43 -6.22
C THR A 928 -17.28 -29.41 -6.19
N ALA A 929 -16.08 -29.77 -6.66
CA ALA A 929 -14.93 -28.88 -6.74
C ALA A 929 -15.24 -27.63 -7.56
N ARG A 930 -15.86 -27.82 -8.74
CA ARG A 930 -16.32 -26.72 -9.59
C ARG A 930 -17.30 -25.80 -8.83
N HIS A 931 -18.31 -26.37 -8.17
CA HIS A 931 -19.27 -25.57 -7.41
C HIS A 931 -18.60 -24.79 -6.28
N THR A 932 -17.64 -25.39 -5.57
CA THR A 932 -16.88 -24.71 -4.53
C THR A 932 -16.05 -23.55 -5.09
N ILE A 933 -15.41 -23.70 -6.25
CA ILE A 933 -14.70 -22.60 -6.92
C ILE A 933 -15.64 -21.42 -7.19
N LEU A 934 -16.82 -21.71 -7.74
CA LEU A 934 -17.81 -20.67 -8.06
C LEU A 934 -18.34 -20.00 -6.80
N TYR A 935 -18.59 -20.77 -5.73
CA TYR A 935 -18.98 -20.23 -4.43
C TYR A 935 -17.91 -19.29 -3.85
N LEU A 936 -16.65 -19.72 -3.85
CA LEU A 936 -15.54 -18.91 -3.33
C LEU A 936 -15.32 -17.61 -4.13
N ALA A 937 -15.61 -17.62 -5.44
CA ALA A 937 -15.48 -16.46 -6.30
C ALA A 937 -16.73 -15.55 -6.34
N ASP A 938 -17.86 -15.98 -5.79
CA ASP A 938 -19.12 -15.23 -5.82
C ASP A 938 -19.01 -13.93 -4.99
N PRO A 939 -19.34 -12.75 -5.54
CA PRO A 939 -19.40 -11.49 -4.78
C PRO A 939 -20.30 -11.50 -3.55
N ALA A 940 -21.29 -12.39 -3.48
CA ALA A 940 -22.17 -12.54 -2.33
C ALA A 940 -21.61 -13.42 -1.22
N THR A 941 -20.42 -14.03 -1.41
CA THR A 941 -19.82 -14.91 -0.40
C THR A 941 -19.08 -14.11 0.66
N ASP A 942 -19.55 -14.22 1.90
CA ASP A 942 -18.93 -13.58 3.07
C ASP A 942 -17.46 -13.98 3.20
N ARG A 943 -16.59 -13.00 3.47
CA ARG A 943 -15.13 -13.20 3.62
C ARG A 943 -14.42 -13.75 2.38
N ARG A 944 -14.99 -13.66 1.17
CA ARG A 944 -14.28 -14.07 -0.06
C ARG A 944 -12.96 -13.31 -0.29
N GLU A 945 -12.82 -12.11 0.30
CA GLU A 945 -11.58 -11.32 0.31
C GLU A 945 -10.58 -11.76 1.39
N TYR A 946 -10.76 -12.94 2.01
CA TYR A 946 -9.68 -13.54 2.80
C TYR A 946 -8.57 -14.00 1.84
N PRO A 947 -7.27 -13.68 2.07
CA PRO A 947 -6.25 -13.84 1.04
C PRO A 947 -6.16 -15.27 0.50
N GLU A 948 -6.22 -16.24 1.41
CA GLU A 948 -6.14 -17.67 1.13
C GLU A 948 -7.16 -18.16 0.09
N VAL A 949 -8.34 -17.56 0.04
CA VAL A 949 -9.42 -17.93 -0.89
C VAL A 949 -8.98 -17.78 -2.34
N SER A 950 -8.37 -16.64 -2.66
CA SER A 950 -7.96 -16.34 -4.03
C SER A 950 -6.84 -17.29 -4.52
N PHE A 951 -5.87 -17.60 -3.66
CA PHE A 951 -4.82 -18.58 -3.95
C PHE A 951 -5.39 -20.00 -4.06
N GLY A 952 -6.34 -20.38 -3.20
CA GLY A 952 -7.02 -21.67 -3.23
C GLY A 952 -7.82 -21.88 -4.52
N VAL A 953 -8.51 -20.85 -5.03
CA VAL A 953 -9.20 -20.90 -6.33
C VAL A 953 -8.20 -21.07 -7.48
N VAL A 954 -7.11 -20.29 -7.50
CA VAL A 954 -6.05 -20.42 -8.51
C VAL A 954 -5.47 -21.85 -8.51
N GLN A 955 -5.14 -22.39 -7.35
CA GLN A 955 -4.65 -23.76 -7.20
C GLN A 955 -5.68 -24.79 -7.64
N GLY A 956 -6.96 -24.61 -7.25
CA GLY A 956 -8.08 -25.47 -7.63
C GLY A 956 -8.28 -25.54 -9.15
N VAL A 957 -8.11 -24.43 -9.86
CA VAL A 957 -8.20 -24.41 -11.34
C VAL A 957 -6.98 -25.08 -11.97
N VAL A 958 -5.76 -24.72 -11.57
CA VAL A 958 -4.54 -25.20 -12.26
C VAL A 958 -4.19 -26.64 -11.90
N MET A 959 -4.16 -26.97 -10.61
CA MET A 959 -3.81 -28.32 -10.17
C MET A 959 -5.03 -29.24 -10.09
N GLY A 960 -6.21 -28.69 -9.81
CA GLY A 960 -7.44 -29.46 -9.72
C GLY A 960 -8.05 -29.73 -11.09
N LEU A 961 -8.68 -28.72 -11.70
CA LEU A 961 -9.40 -28.83 -12.97
C LEU A 961 -8.50 -29.20 -14.15
N MET A 962 -7.39 -28.49 -14.33
CA MET A 962 -6.42 -28.71 -15.42
C MET A 962 -5.45 -29.87 -15.12
N GLY A 963 -5.46 -30.36 -13.87
CA GLY A 963 -4.69 -31.53 -13.44
C GLY A 963 -3.18 -31.39 -13.64
N VAL A 964 -2.65 -30.17 -13.56
CA VAL A 964 -1.21 -29.93 -13.71
C VAL A 964 -0.48 -30.37 -12.45
N GLU A 965 0.37 -31.38 -12.55
CA GLU A 965 1.17 -31.92 -11.45
C GLU A 965 2.61 -32.16 -11.90
N VAL A 966 3.55 -32.05 -10.97
CA VAL A 966 4.98 -32.30 -11.24
C VAL A 966 5.41 -33.57 -10.51
N ILE A 967 6.06 -34.48 -11.23
CA ILE A 967 6.58 -35.71 -10.61
C ILE A 967 7.88 -35.38 -9.86
N PRO A 968 7.94 -35.54 -8.52
CA PRO A 968 9.09 -35.14 -7.71
C PRO A 968 10.41 -35.76 -8.18
N GLY A 969 11.48 -34.96 -8.17
CA GLY A 969 12.82 -35.41 -8.58
C GLY A 969 12.99 -35.65 -10.08
N THR A 970 11.98 -35.34 -10.90
CA THR A 970 12.04 -35.48 -12.36
C THR A 970 11.78 -34.12 -13.04
N ARG A 971 11.83 -34.11 -14.38
CA ARG A 971 11.35 -32.98 -15.19
C ARG A 971 10.04 -33.30 -15.90
N ILE A 972 9.21 -34.16 -15.31
CA ILE A 972 7.93 -34.58 -15.88
C ILE A 972 6.80 -33.72 -15.29
N VAL A 973 6.02 -33.08 -16.17
CA VAL A 973 4.77 -32.39 -15.84
C VAL A 973 3.61 -33.22 -16.40
N SER A 974 2.73 -33.72 -15.54
CA SER A 974 1.50 -34.40 -15.95
C SER A 974 0.32 -33.45 -16.05
N THR A 975 -0.61 -33.76 -16.96
CA THR A 975 -1.87 -33.04 -17.11
C THR A 975 -3.02 -34.03 -17.24
N LEU A 976 -4.05 -33.89 -16.41
CA LEU A 976 -5.28 -34.69 -16.45
C LEU A 976 -6.49 -33.76 -16.41
N HIS A 977 -7.27 -33.70 -17.50
CA HIS A 977 -8.46 -32.85 -17.51
C HIS A 977 -9.57 -33.44 -16.63
N ARG A 978 -9.87 -32.77 -15.51
CA ARG A 978 -10.86 -33.22 -14.52
C ARG A 978 -12.22 -32.54 -14.71
N GLN A 979 -12.69 -32.47 -15.96
CA GLN A 979 -14.00 -31.91 -16.32
C GLN A 979 -14.85 -32.92 -17.08
N ARG A 980 -16.15 -32.95 -16.78
CA ARG A 980 -17.12 -33.75 -17.52
C ARG A 980 -17.63 -32.96 -18.75
N GLY A 981 -17.85 -33.67 -19.86
CA GLY A 981 -18.43 -33.11 -21.08
C GLY A 981 -17.42 -32.72 -22.17
N ALA A 982 -17.93 -32.17 -23.28
CA ALA A 982 -17.15 -31.84 -24.48
C ALA A 982 -16.53 -30.43 -24.49
N GLY A 983 -16.52 -29.77 -23.33
CA GLY A 983 -16.00 -28.41 -23.17
C GLY A 983 -14.49 -28.31 -23.35
N GLU A 984 -14.00 -27.09 -23.49
CA GLU A 984 -12.58 -26.78 -23.65
C GLU A 984 -12.10 -25.94 -22.48
N SER A 985 -10.88 -26.21 -22.02
CA SER A 985 -10.21 -25.44 -20.97
C SER A 985 -8.73 -25.31 -21.32
N TRP A 986 -8.14 -24.13 -21.13
CA TRP A 986 -6.74 -23.87 -21.45
C TRP A 986 -6.07 -23.01 -20.41
N LEU A 987 -4.76 -23.23 -20.26
CA LEU A 987 -3.82 -22.42 -19.51
C LEU A 987 -2.76 -21.91 -20.47
N LYS A 988 -2.41 -20.63 -20.34
CA LYS A 988 -1.31 -20.01 -21.07
C LYS A 988 -0.34 -19.38 -20.08
N ASP A 989 0.93 -19.39 -20.42
CA ASP A 989 2.00 -18.73 -19.67
C ASP A 989 2.16 -19.22 -18.21
N LEU A 990 1.95 -20.52 -17.95
CA LEU A 990 2.10 -21.12 -16.62
C LEU A 990 3.59 -21.33 -16.26
N PRO A 991 4.12 -20.67 -15.21
CA PRO A 991 5.47 -20.97 -14.71
C PRO A 991 5.51 -22.32 -13.98
N VAL A 992 6.39 -23.22 -14.43
CA VAL A 992 6.59 -24.55 -13.82
C VAL A 992 7.99 -25.10 -14.17
N LEU A 993 8.69 -25.73 -13.23
CA LEU A 993 10.02 -26.33 -13.41
C LEU A 993 11.09 -25.41 -14.07
N GLY A 994 10.99 -24.11 -13.80
CA GLY A 994 11.84 -23.07 -14.39
C GLY A 994 11.65 -22.88 -15.90
N THR A 995 10.48 -23.26 -16.43
CA THR A 995 10.04 -23.00 -17.81
C THR A 995 8.61 -22.45 -17.83
N ILE A 996 8.07 -22.20 -19.03
CA ILE A 996 6.71 -21.73 -19.24
C ILE A 996 5.94 -22.78 -20.04
N LEU A 997 4.79 -23.20 -19.51
CA LEU A 997 3.92 -24.19 -20.10
C LEU A 997 2.58 -23.56 -20.54
N THR A 998 2.11 -23.95 -21.71
CA THR A 998 0.74 -23.70 -22.18
C THR A 998 0.07 -25.05 -22.37
N VAL A 999 -1.13 -25.23 -21.82
CA VAL A 999 -1.90 -26.47 -21.87
C VAL A 999 -3.29 -26.18 -22.40
N ARG A 1000 -3.83 -27.04 -23.26
CA ARG A 1000 -5.21 -26.95 -23.74
C ARG A 1000 -5.83 -28.34 -23.73
N HIS A 1001 -6.99 -28.46 -23.11
CA HIS A 1001 -7.80 -29.66 -23.09
C HIS A 1001 -9.08 -29.42 -23.90
N THR A 1002 -9.43 -30.38 -24.75
CA THR A 1002 -10.68 -30.37 -25.52
C THR A 1002 -11.43 -31.67 -25.21
N GLY A 1003 -12.44 -31.57 -24.36
CA GLY A 1003 -13.11 -32.71 -23.73
C GLY A 1003 -12.15 -33.57 -22.89
N GLY A 1004 -12.53 -34.82 -22.63
CA GLY A 1004 -11.71 -35.78 -21.87
C GLY A 1004 -10.72 -36.61 -22.70
N MET A 1005 -10.61 -36.35 -24.02
CA MET A 1005 -9.91 -37.23 -24.97
C MET A 1005 -8.79 -36.56 -25.75
N ARG A 1006 -8.64 -35.24 -25.66
CA ARG A 1006 -7.61 -34.49 -26.39
C ARG A 1006 -6.96 -33.46 -25.49
N SER A 1007 -5.64 -33.45 -25.50
CA SER A 1007 -4.81 -32.51 -24.76
C SER A 1007 -3.68 -32.04 -25.65
N MET A 1008 -3.25 -30.81 -25.47
CA MET A 1008 -2.15 -30.20 -26.18
C MET A 1008 -1.28 -29.44 -25.17
N ALA A 1009 0.03 -29.59 -25.27
CA ALA A 1009 0.98 -28.83 -24.48
C ALA A 1009 1.99 -28.12 -25.39
N ALA A 1010 2.38 -26.91 -25.00
CA ALA A 1010 3.47 -26.17 -25.61
C ALA A 1010 4.41 -25.64 -24.54
N ASN A 1011 5.71 -25.81 -24.74
CA ASN A 1011 6.74 -25.26 -23.86
C ASN A 1011 7.25 -23.96 -24.48
N THR A 1012 6.69 -22.83 -24.06
CA THR A 1012 7.08 -21.50 -24.56
C THR A 1012 8.27 -20.93 -23.78
N GLY A 1013 8.76 -21.64 -22.77
CA GLY A 1013 9.94 -21.25 -22.00
C GLY A 1013 11.25 -21.78 -22.56
N LYS A 1014 12.29 -21.74 -21.72
CA LYS A 1014 13.69 -21.99 -22.12
C LYS A 1014 14.22 -23.37 -21.73
N ARG A 1015 13.54 -24.12 -20.86
CA ARG A 1015 14.04 -25.40 -20.34
C ARG A 1015 13.19 -26.55 -20.85
N LYS A 1016 13.84 -27.62 -21.31
CA LYS A 1016 13.16 -28.87 -21.70
C LYS A 1016 12.42 -29.49 -20.52
N ILE A 1017 11.26 -30.05 -20.79
CA ILE A 1017 10.50 -30.91 -19.86
C ILE A 1017 10.06 -32.19 -20.58
N VAL A 1018 9.47 -33.11 -19.84
CA VAL A 1018 8.66 -34.20 -20.37
C VAL A 1018 7.22 -33.92 -19.99
N TRP A 1019 6.32 -33.88 -20.95
CA TRP A 1019 4.90 -33.74 -20.71
C TRP A 1019 4.27 -35.13 -20.65
N ARG A 1020 3.65 -35.47 -19.51
CA ARG A 1020 2.85 -36.68 -19.35
C ARG A 1020 1.38 -36.33 -19.65
N ALA A 1021 0.92 -36.69 -20.84
CA ALA A 1021 -0.48 -36.51 -21.22
C ALA A 1021 -1.32 -37.64 -20.61
N GLU A 1022 -2.16 -37.33 -19.62
CA GLU A 1022 -3.02 -38.31 -18.94
C GLU A 1022 -4.49 -38.21 -19.40
N PHE A 1023 -5.12 -39.37 -19.54
CA PHE A 1023 -6.51 -39.53 -19.95
C PHE A 1023 -7.22 -40.46 -18.95
N ALA A 1024 -8.34 -40.00 -18.40
CA ALA A 1024 -9.18 -40.82 -17.53
C ALA A 1024 -9.83 -41.94 -18.34
N GLY A 1025 -9.51 -43.20 -18.01
CA GLY A 1025 -10.00 -44.39 -18.71
C GLY A 1025 -8.88 -45.33 -19.16
N ALA A 1026 -9.29 -46.53 -19.58
CA ALA A 1026 -8.40 -47.57 -20.10
C ALA A 1026 -8.30 -47.48 -21.63
N PHE A 1027 -7.28 -46.80 -22.12
CA PHE A 1027 -6.98 -46.63 -23.54
C PHE A 1027 -5.69 -47.37 -23.87
N ALA A 1028 -5.67 -48.09 -24.99
CA ALA A 1028 -4.49 -48.84 -25.43
C ALA A 1028 -3.53 -47.98 -26.27
N LYS A 1029 -4.06 -47.00 -27.03
CA LYS A 1029 -3.30 -46.21 -28.00
C LYS A 1029 -3.79 -44.75 -28.01
N ALA A 1030 -2.88 -43.83 -28.32
CA ALA A 1030 -3.16 -42.43 -28.61
C ALA A 1030 -2.48 -41.99 -29.92
N SER A 1031 -3.02 -40.96 -30.57
CA SER A 1031 -2.31 -40.20 -31.60
C SER A 1031 -1.53 -39.07 -30.91
N VAL A 1032 -0.21 -39.08 -31.02
CA VAL A 1032 0.71 -38.07 -30.46
C VAL A 1032 1.49 -37.43 -31.61
N GLY A 1033 1.27 -36.13 -31.84
CA GLY A 1033 1.92 -35.42 -32.97
C GLY A 1033 1.65 -36.08 -34.34
N GLY A 1034 0.47 -36.69 -34.51
CA GLY A 1034 0.08 -37.42 -35.72
C GLY A 1034 0.56 -38.87 -35.82
N LYS A 1035 1.29 -39.40 -34.82
CA LYS A 1035 1.77 -40.79 -34.78
C LYS A 1035 1.01 -41.60 -33.75
N THR A 1036 0.64 -42.84 -34.07
CA THR A 1036 0.03 -43.76 -33.11
C THR A 1036 1.07 -44.29 -32.12
N VAL A 1037 0.84 -44.10 -30.82
CA VAL A 1037 1.70 -44.52 -29.71
C VAL A 1037 0.90 -45.38 -28.73
N ALA A 1038 1.54 -46.42 -28.18
CA ALA A 1038 0.94 -47.22 -27.11
C ALA A 1038 0.89 -46.44 -25.79
N LEU A 1039 -0.23 -46.53 -25.08
CA LEU A 1039 -0.40 -45.86 -23.79
C LEU A 1039 0.02 -46.79 -22.65
N GLN A 1040 0.65 -46.22 -21.64
CA GLN A 1040 0.85 -46.86 -20.35
C GLN A 1040 -0.39 -46.66 -19.49
N GLN A 1041 -0.63 -47.54 -18.53
CA GLN A 1041 -1.77 -47.45 -17.63
C GLN A 1041 -1.30 -47.45 -16.17
N LYS A 1042 -1.93 -46.61 -15.36
CA LYS A 1042 -1.81 -46.61 -13.89
C LYS A 1042 -3.21 -46.63 -13.29
N LYS A 1043 -3.31 -46.98 -12.01
CA LYS A 1043 -4.55 -46.80 -11.24
C LYS A 1043 -4.38 -45.63 -10.28
N ASP A 1044 -5.43 -44.82 -10.12
CA ASP A 1044 -5.53 -43.90 -8.99
C ASP A 1044 -5.79 -44.67 -7.69
N LYS A 1045 -5.85 -43.98 -6.55
CA LYS A 1045 -6.11 -44.61 -5.25
C LYS A 1045 -7.50 -45.22 -5.12
N TRP A 1046 -8.42 -44.88 -6.02
CA TRP A 1046 -9.77 -45.45 -6.09
C TRP A 1046 -9.85 -46.66 -7.01
N GLY A 1047 -8.73 -47.06 -7.62
CA GLY A 1047 -8.66 -48.17 -8.56
C GLY A 1047 -9.08 -47.81 -9.98
N HIS A 1048 -9.37 -46.54 -10.27
CA HIS A 1048 -9.73 -46.08 -11.60
C HIS A 1048 -8.50 -46.05 -12.51
N VAL A 1049 -8.68 -46.50 -13.75
CA VAL A 1049 -7.58 -46.55 -14.73
C VAL A 1049 -7.34 -45.17 -15.33
N ILE A 1050 -6.08 -44.75 -15.33
CA ILE A 1050 -5.59 -43.57 -16.04
C ILE A 1050 -4.58 -44.05 -17.08
N SER A 1051 -4.83 -43.73 -18.34
CA SER A 1051 -3.90 -44.02 -19.43
C SER A 1051 -3.04 -42.80 -19.72
N TYR A 1052 -1.75 -42.99 -20.01
CA TYR A 1052 -0.83 -41.88 -20.21
C TYR A 1052 0.27 -42.18 -21.22
N VAL A 1053 0.88 -41.11 -21.73
CA VAL A 1053 2.08 -41.15 -22.55
C VAL A 1053 3.02 -40.01 -22.15
N ASP A 1054 4.32 -40.33 -22.10
CA ASP A 1054 5.36 -39.36 -21.83
C ASP A 1054 5.91 -38.81 -23.15
N VAL A 1055 5.80 -37.50 -23.32
CA VAL A 1055 6.14 -36.77 -24.54
C VAL A 1055 7.23 -35.75 -24.21
N PRO A 1056 8.48 -35.92 -24.71
CA PRO A 1056 9.50 -34.90 -24.58
C PRO A 1056 9.04 -33.58 -25.19
N LEU A 1057 9.25 -32.46 -24.49
CA LEU A 1057 8.83 -31.13 -24.92
C LEU A 1057 9.98 -30.12 -24.72
N GLY A 1058 10.70 -29.85 -25.80
CA GLY A 1058 11.77 -28.86 -25.89
C GLY A 1058 11.25 -27.41 -25.97
N PRO A 1059 12.14 -26.42 -25.82
CA PRO A 1059 11.79 -25.00 -25.97
C PRO A 1059 11.15 -24.70 -27.33
N GLY A 1060 10.01 -24.02 -27.32
CA GLY A 1060 9.22 -23.68 -28.52
C GLY A 1060 8.42 -24.85 -29.10
N GLU A 1061 8.57 -26.07 -28.59
CA GLU A 1061 7.84 -27.23 -29.10
C GLU A 1061 6.39 -27.25 -28.61
N LYS A 1062 5.53 -27.77 -29.48
CA LYS A 1062 4.09 -27.94 -29.25
C LYS A 1062 3.68 -29.32 -29.73
N VAL A 1063 2.99 -30.08 -28.88
CA VAL A 1063 2.51 -31.42 -29.21
C VAL A 1063 1.06 -31.58 -28.76
N GLU A 1064 0.29 -32.31 -29.56
CA GLU A 1064 -1.06 -32.76 -29.23
C GLU A 1064 -1.06 -34.28 -29.00
N ALA A 1065 -1.82 -34.74 -28.02
CA ALA A 1065 -2.12 -36.14 -27.74
C ALA A 1065 -3.64 -36.34 -27.72
N SER A 1066 -4.14 -37.37 -28.40
CA SER A 1066 -5.58 -37.70 -28.43
C SER A 1066 -5.86 -39.20 -28.45
N THR A 1067 -6.98 -39.62 -27.83
CA THR A 1067 -7.46 -41.01 -27.79
C THR A 1067 -8.75 -41.20 -28.58
N THR A 1068 -9.12 -42.45 -28.87
CA THR A 1068 -10.36 -42.80 -29.61
C THR A 1068 -11.42 -43.41 -28.70
N GLN A 1069 -12.66 -42.95 -28.86
CA GLN A 1069 -13.92 -43.37 -28.21
C GLN A 1069 -13.99 -43.15 -26.68
N ALA A 1070 -14.93 -42.30 -26.24
CA ALA A 1070 -15.16 -41.99 -24.84
C ALA A 1070 -15.78 -43.18 -24.11
N TRP A 1071 -15.18 -43.62 -22.99
CA TRP A 1071 -15.87 -44.46 -22.02
C TRP A 1071 -16.49 -43.54 -20.94
N VAL A 1072 -17.79 -43.71 -20.71
CA VAL A 1072 -18.58 -43.00 -19.70
C VAL A 1072 -18.41 -43.72 -18.37
N GLY A 1073 -17.73 -43.10 -17.40
CA GLY A 1073 -17.90 -43.47 -15.99
C GLY A 1073 -16.61 -43.60 -15.17
N LEU A 1074 -16.12 -42.48 -14.65
CA LEU A 1074 -15.59 -42.47 -13.28
C LEU A 1074 -16.80 -42.40 -12.34
N VAL A 1075 -17.39 -43.57 -12.07
CA VAL A 1075 -18.48 -43.71 -11.09
C VAL A 1075 -17.86 -44.06 -9.75
N SER A 1076 -17.78 -43.10 -8.84
CA SER A 1076 -18.15 -43.37 -7.45
C SER A 1076 -19.58 -42.90 -7.28
N GLY A 1077 -20.44 -43.79 -6.77
CA GLY A 1077 -21.88 -43.61 -6.75
C GLY A 1077 -22.30 -42.26 -6.18
N ALA A 1078 -23.27 -41.63 -6.85
CA ALA A 1078 -24.12 -40.68 -6.18
C ALA A 1078 -24.72 -41.38 -4.95
N SER A 1079 -24.48 -40.86 -3.75
CA SER A 1079 -25.39 -41.13 -2.65
C SER A 1079 -26.75 -40.54 -3.08
N PRO A 1080 -27.83 -41.33 -3.20
CA PRO A 1080 -29.11 -40.84 -3.72
C PRO A 1080 -29.82 -39.80 -2.83
N ASN A 1081 -29.20 -39.28 -1.77
CA ASN A 1081 -29.88 -38.51 -0.73
C ASN A 1081 -29.23 -37.20 -0.28
N SER A 1082 -28.17 -36.67 -0.91
CA SER A 1082 -27.74 -35.29 -0.61
C SER A 1082 -28.53 -34.31 -1.47
N SER A 1083 -29.64 -33.82 -0.93
CA SER A 1083 -30.43 -32.73 -1.50
C SER A 1083 -29.54 -31.57 -1.94
N ALA A 1084 -29.60 -31.24 -3.23
CA ALA A 1084 -28.88 -30.16 -3.88
C ALA A 1084 -29.33 -28.74 -3.44
N ASN A 1085 -29.82 -28.57 -2.20
CA ASN A 1085 -30.46 -27.35 -1.72
C ASN A 1085 -29.87 -26.76 -0.43
N ALA A 1086 -28.83 -27.34 0.19
CA ALA A 1086 -28.33 -26.83 1.47
C ALA A 1086 -27.53 -25.51 1.38
N PHE A 1087 -27.01 -25.12 0.20
CA PHE A 1087 -26.28 -23.85 0.03
C PHE A 1087 -27.19 -22.62 -0.11
N VAL A 1088 -28.52 -22.81 -0.20
CA VAL A 1088 -29.48 -21.71 -0.37
C VAL A 1088 -30.51 -21.75 0.76
N ARG A 1089 -30.30 -20.85 1.75
CA ARG A 1089 -31.19 -20.47 2.88
C ARG A 1089 -31.04 -21.26 4.19
N SER A 1090 -30.29 -20.70 5.13
CA SER A 1090 -30.79 -20.45 6.49
C SER A 1090 -29.96 -19.39 7.21
N SER A 1091 -30.68 -18.49 7.85
CA SER A 1091 -30.25 -17.31 8.62
C SER A 1091 -29.47 -17.63 9.89
N PHE A 1092 -28.63 -16.66 10.27
CA PHE A 1092 -27.94 -16.45 11.55
C PHE A 1092 -28.56 -17.14 12.77
N ILE A 1093 -27.74 -17.93 13.47
CA ILE A 1093 -27.80 -18.05 14.93
C ILE A 1093 -26.41 -17.72 15.46
N THR A 1094 -26.31 -16.57 16.11
CA THR A 1094 -25.19 -16.13 16.94
C THR A 1094 -25.06 -17.04 18.16
N GLY A 1095 -23.84 -17.43 18.50
CA GLY A 1095 -23.54 -18.15 19.73
C GLY A 1095 -22.04 -18.15 20.03
N ASN A 1096 -21.64 -17.13 20.81
CA ASN A 1096 -20.42 -16.93 21.60
C ASN A 1096 -19.08 -17.51 21.14
#